data_AF-A0A3C0VQL2-F1
#
_entry.id   AF-A0A3C0VQL2-F1
#
_cell.length_a   1.000
_cell.length_b   1.000
_cell.length_c   1.000
_cell.angle_alpha   90.00
_cell.angle_beta   90.00
_cell.angle_gamma   90.00
#
_symmetry.space_group_name_H-M   'P 1'
#
loop_
_entity.id
_entity.type
_entity.pdbx_description
1 polymer ?
#
loop_
_entity_poly.entity_id
_entity_poly.type
_entity_poly.pdbx_seq_one_letter_code
_entity_poly.pdbx_strand_id
1 'polypeptide(L)'
;MNIALLVIAIAEAVIILGLIAYLAINAASINRIYENTKQIASKNVEVEDIPLSGSGSTKALAHNINVIKSNLISFIESTKGNVITLTDAIDALSKSTTSNEHATEQTTNSILTVAEKANEQLQLVKDNLEMIESNDEQLKIIDTSMHSIQQTLHESVNSCEVGIRNLEKYESDMKVVSDNLDKSMNILNEFNEEIKEINTIGEIVVDLSEELQLLALNASIEAARAGEAGKGFAVVSQEMSILSGKTKENMDMINGILTKVTESSQFVNESINNCSTTFSASSEIFVDVSDSFRVISGQSQQINKKMNDMSGKYENIASNSSVSREKAENIFSASETISDSTRDVVAISEETTANSAHMTQNVESLESMLISIRNLIKQFNTGVTPSSKNRSNKVVIAYFSKLDNFFWYQIRRGVLYAQKELKDNNVEIKYFPYKDDIEEKQFPSDVSWCIDNGVDAIIYPGFLELANKEIAQAANKGIKIFTYNCDCNSSIKRVSCYEPDQEEAGELAAKAAAKAIKRAGNIYIIAGDRKQAVNSLRYNAFVNYITKNYKNIKIVGTTEVTNIPEDTYKTELEILKNHPEIDLIYSTTGMQIQLAKAIEDSGRAGKVRAVIFDHNDEIFSYINKGVIAAAIDHDPFSQGHDPIIYIYNNIVDGLVLPSDRIKCKASVVDSDNIKEHLVS
;
A
#
# COMPACT_ATOMS: atom_id res chain seq x y z
N MET A 1 -90.58 49.33 -49.88
CA MET A 1 -89.69 49.36 -48.69
C MET A 1 -88.31 48.96 -49.15
N ASN A 2 -87.33 49.85 -48.99
CA ASN A 2 -86.07 49.88 -49.75
C ASN A 2 -85.13 48.72 -49.41
N ILE A 3 -84.67 47.99 -50.44
CA ILE A 3 -83.61 46.98 -50.36
C ILE A 3 -82.36 47.54 -49.64
N ALA A 4 -82.07 48.84 -49.79
CA ALA A 4 -80.97 49.52 -49.10
C ALA A 4 -81.08 49.51 -47.56
N LEU A 5 -82.29 49.66 -46.99
CA LEU A 5 -82.48 49.61 -45.54
C LEU A 5 -82.29 48.18 -44.99
N LEU A 6 -82.68 47.17 -45.77
CA LEU A 6 -82.46 45.76 -45.42
C LEU A 6 -80.96 45.41 -45.43
N VAL A 7 -80.21 45.89 -46.42
CA VAL A 7 -78.76 45.66 -46.52
C VAL A 7 -78.00 46.32 -45.36
N ILE A 8 -78.38 47.55 -44.97
CA ILE A 8 -77.78 48.24 -43.81
C ILE A 8 -78.10 47.50 -42.51
N ALA A 9 -79.36 47.09 -42.29
CA ALA A 9 -79.75 46.34 -41.10
C ALA A 9 -79.03 44.98 -41.01
N ILE A 10 -78.82 44.29 -42.13
CA ILE A 10 -78.03 43.05 -42.17
C ILE A 10 -76.56 43.34 -41.86
N ALA A 11 -75.97 44.40 -42.41
CA ALA A 11 -74.59 44.78 -42.12
C ALA A 11 -74.37 45.14 -40.64
N GLU A 12 -75.29 45.92 -40.04
CA GLU A 12 -75.27 46.25 -38.61
C GLU A 12 -75.43 45.00 -37.75
N ALA A 13 -76.37 44.11 -38.09
CA ALA A 13 -76.54 42.84 -37.39
C ALA A 13 -75.30 41.96 -37.46
N VAL A 14 -74.62 41.90 -38.61
CA VAL A 14 -73.36 41.15 -38.78
C VAL A 14 -72.23 41.78 -37.95
N ILE A 15 -72.13 43.11 -37.89
CA ILE A 15 -71.12 43.80 -37.07
C ILE A 15 -71.38 43.56 -35.58
N ILE A 16 -72.63 43.68 -35.13
CA ILE A 16 -73.02 43.45 -33.74
C ILE A 16 -72.78 41.98 -33.35
N LEU A 17 -73.19 41.03 -34.20
CA LEU A 17 -72.92 39.60 -33.98
C LEU A 17 -71.41 39.30 -33.98
N GLY A 18 -70.64 39.95 -34.85
CA GLY A 18 -69.18 39.87 -34.86
C GLY A 18 -68.53 40.41 -33.58
N LEU A 19 -69.03 41.53 -33.07
CA LEU A 19 -68.55 42.13 -31.81
C LEU A 19 -68.93 41.27 -30.59
N ILE A 20 -70.16 40.75 -30.54
CA ILE A 20 -70.62 39.83 -29.49
C ILE A 20 -69.78 38.55 -29.52
N ALA A 21 -69.56 37.96 -30.69
CA ALA A 21 -68.70 36.78 -30.83
C ALA A 21 -67.26 37.08 -30.39
N TYR A 22 -66.69 38.23 -30.78
CA TYR A 22 -65.36 38.66 -30.36
C TYR A 22 -65.27 38.81 -28.82
N LEU A 23 -66.24 39.46 -28.18
CA LEU A 23 -66.27 39.64 -26.73
C LEU A 23 -66.47 38.30 -26.01
N ALA A 24 -67.37 37.43 -26.50
CA ALA A 24 -67.63 36.12 -25.92
C ALA A 24 -66.40 35.20 -25.97
N ILE A 25 -65.69 35.15 -27.11
CA ILE A 25 -64.46 34.35 -27.26
C ILE A 25 -63.37 34.85 -26.30
N ASN A 26 -63.19 36.18 -26.19
CA ASN A 26 -62.21 36.74 -25.26
C ASN A 26 -62.57 36.53 -23.79
N ALA A 27 -63.85 36.70 -23.42
CA ALA A 27 -64.31 36.43 -22.07
C ALA A 27 -64.12 34.96 -21.67
N ALA A 28 -64.44 34.02 -22.58
CA ALA A 28 -64.20 32.60 -22.36
C ALA A 28 -62.71 32.27 -22.20
N SER A 29 -61.84 32.88 -23.02
CA SER A 29 -60.39 32.72 -22.91
C SER A 29 -59.84 33.26 -21.57
N ILE A 30 -60.26 34.46 -21.15
CA ILE A 30 -59.89 35.04 -19.85
C ILE A 30 -60.36 34.15 -18.69
N ASN A 31 -61.58 33.60 -18.76
CA ASN A 31 -62.08 32.71 -17.72
C ASN A 31 -61.23 31.43 -17.60
N ARG A 32 -60.76 30.87 -18.71
CA ARG A 32 -59.84 29.73 -18.71
C ARG A 32 -58.49 30.09 -18.09
N ILE A 33 -57.95 31.26 -18.42
CA ILE A 33 -56.72 31.78 -17.81
C ILE A 33 -56.90 31.90 -16.29
N TYR A 34 -58.03 32.48 -15.84
CA TYR A 34 -58.36 32.63 -14.43
C TYR A 34 -58.42 31.29 -13.69
N GLU A 35 -59.18 30.32 -14.19
CA GLU A 35 -59.31 29.01 -13.55
C GLU A 35 -57.98 28.26 -13.52
N ASN A 36 -57.18 28.34 -14.59
CA ASN A 36 -55.85 27.72 -14.63
C ASN A 36 -54.91 28.36 -13.59
N THR A 37 -54.84 29.70 -13.56
CA THR A 37 -54.00 30.43 -12.61
C THR A 37 -54.43 30.17 -11.16
N LYS A 38 -55.74 30.03 -10.92
CA LYS A 38 -56.28 29.65 -9.60
C LYS A 38 -55.82 28.27 -9.15
N GLN A 39 -55.75 27.30 -10.06
CA GLN A 39 -55.24 25.97 -9.74
C GLN A 39 -53.73 25.99 -9.46
N ILE A 40 -52.95 26.71 -10.26
CA ILE A 40 -51.51 26.93 -10.02
C ILE A 40 -51.30 27.60 -8.65
N ALA A 41 -52.12 28.61 -8.30
CA ALA A 41 -52.06 29.27 -7.00
C ALA A 41 -52.43 28.33 -5.83
N SER A 42 -53.28 27.32 -6.07
CA SER A 42 -53.54 26.23 -5.12
C SER A 42 -52.47 25.13 -5.12
N LYS A 43 -51.30 25.38 -5.73
CA LYS A 43 -50.16 24.46 -5.86
C LYS A 43 -50.44 23.23 -6.75
N ASN A 44 -51.50 23.26 -7.55
CA ASN A 44 -51.75 22.27 -8.58
C ASN A 44 -51.17 22.75 -9.91
N VAL A 45 -49.99 22.26 -10.26
CA VAL A 45 -49.30 22.63 -11.51
C VAL A 45 -49.54 21.63 -12.63
N GLU A 46 -50.18 20.50 -12.34
CA GLU A 46 -50.48 19.45 -13.32
C GLU A 46 -51.62 19.81 -14.29
N VAL A 47 -52.25 20.98 -14.14
CA VAL A 47 -53.36 21.44 -14.99
C VAL A 47 -53.03 21.45 -16.48
N GLU A 48 -54.07 21.25 -17.30
CA GLU A 48 -53.97 21.35 -18.77
C GLU A 48 -53.49 22.73 -19.24
N ASP A 49 -52.91 22.78 -20.43
CA ASP A 49 -52.51 24.03 -21.07
C ASP A 49 -53.72 24.87 -21.46
N ILE A 50 -53.62 26.19 -21.27
CA ILE A 50 -54.66 27.11 -21.70
C ILE A 50 -54.63 27.18 -23.24
N PRO A 51 -55.75 26.90 -23.94
CA PRO A 51 -55.79 27.00 -25.39
C PRO A 51 -55.57 28.44 -25.86
N LEU A 52 -54.73 28.62 -26.88
CA LEU A 52 -54.37 29.95 -27.43
C LEU A 52 -55.51 30.56 -28.27
N SER A 53 -56.60 30.95 -27.61
CA SER A 53 -57.81 31.53 -28.21
C SER A 53 -58.04 32.98 -27.76
N GLY A 54 -58.78 33.77 -28.55
CA GLY A 54 -59.02 35.20 -28.30
C GLY A 54 -58.23 36.16 -29.19
N SER A 55 -58.18 37.43 -28.78
CA SER A 55 -57.40 38.51 -29.39
C SER A 55 -55.89 38.31 -29.18
N GLY A 56 -55.07 39.17 -29.82
CA GLY A 56 -53.61 39.06 -29.72
C GLY A 56 -53.08 39.12 -28.28
N SER A 57 -53.66 39.98 -27.43
CA SER A 57 -53.22 40.14 -26.04
C SER A 57 -53.66 38.99 -25.13
N THR A 58 -54.87 38.46 -25.30
CA THR A 58 -55.35 37.31 -24.51
C THR A 58 -54.62 36.02 -24.88
N LYS A 59 -54.29 35.82 -26.16
CA LYS A 59 -53.41 34.72 -26.62
C LYS A 59 -52.01 34.81 -26.02
N ALA A 60 -51.42 36.02 -26.01
CA ALA A 60 -50.11 36.23 -25.41
C ALA A 60 -50.12 35.94 -23.90
N LEU A 61 -51.18 36.34 -23.18
CA LEU A 61 -51.32 36.05 -21.76
C LEU A 61 -51.46 34.54 -21.49
N ALA A 62 -52.32 33.84 -22.24
CA ALA A 62 -52.45 32.39 -22.15
C ALA A 62 -51.12 31.67 -22.38
N HIS A 63 -50.35 32.10 -23.40
CA HIS A 63 -49.02 31.56 -23.68
C HIS A 63 -48.06 31.78 -22.50
N ASN A 64 -47.98 33.00 -21.97
CA ASN A 64 -47.07 33.31 -20.86
C ASN A 64 -47.41 32.52 -19.59
N ILE A 65 -48.70 32.29 -19.29
CA ILE A 65 -49.11 31.47 -18.15
C ILE A 65 -48.71 30.00 -18.35
N ASN A 66 -48.89 29.44 -19.56
CA ASN A 66 -48.42 28.09 -19.86
C ASN A 66 -46.89 27.98 -19.71
N VAL A 67 -46.13 28.99 -20.13
CA VAL A 67 -44.67 29.04 -19.94
C VAL A 67 -44.30 29.08 -18.46
N ILE A 68 -44.93 29.95 -17.65
CA ILE A 68 -44.69 30.02 -16.20
C ILE A 68 -44.95 28.67 -15.54
N LYS A 69 -46.06 28.00 -15.91
CA LYS A 69 -46.39 26.66 -15.43
C LYS A 69 -45.30 25.65 -15.79
N SER A 70 -44.86 25.66 -17.05
CA SER A 70 -43.80 24.76 -17.52
C SER A 70 -42.51 24.96 -16.73
N ASN A 71 -42.03 26.20 -16.57
CA ASN A 71 -40.79 26.46 -15.84
C ASN A 71 -40.91 26.06 -14.36
N LEU A 72 -42.09 26.24 -13.75
CA LEU A 72 -42.33 25.81 -12.37
C LEU A 72 -42.29 24.29 -12.22
N ILE A 73 -42.86 23.53 -13.15
CA ILE A 73 -42.77 22.06 -13.17
C ILE A 73 -41.31 21.63 -13.29
N SER A 74 -40.60 22.15 -14.29
CA SER A 74 -39.17 21.84 -14.53
C SER A 74 -38.31 22.15 -13.30
N PHE A 75 -38.55 23.30 -12.63
CA PHE A 75 -37.86 23.66 -11.40
C PHE A 75 -38.11 22.64 -10.28
N ILE A 76 -39.36 22.22 -10.10
CA ILE A 76 -39.71 21.25 -9.05
C ILE A 76 -39.06 19.89 -9.32
N GLU A 77 -39.14 19.38 -10.54
CA GLU A 77 -38.54 18.10 -10.94
C GLU A 77 -37.01 18.10 -10.81
N SER A 78 -36.36 19.18 -11.29
CA SER A 78 -34.92 19.37 -11.11
C SER A 78 -34.55 19.37 -9.62
N THR A 79 -35.35 20.06 -8.79
CA THR A 79 -35.12 20.07 -7.34
C THR A 79 -35.33 18.69 -6.71
N LYS A 80 -36.35 17.92 -7.12
CA LYS A 80 -36.55 16.52 -6.65
C LYS A 80 -35.32 15.68 -6.95
N GLY A 81 -34.80 15.78 -8.16
CA GLY A 81 -33.60 15.07 -8.56
C GLY A 81 -32.37 15.50 -7.75
N ASN A 82 -32.19 16.80 -7.49
CA ASN A 82 -31.04 17.32 -6.74
C ASN A 82 -31.07 16.88 -5.27
N VAL A 83 -32.26 16.78 -4.68
CA VAL A 83 -32.44 16.19 -3.34
C VAL A 83 -31.91 14.77 -3.29
N ILE A 84 -32.14 13.93 -4.31
CA ILE A 84 -31.61 12.56 -4.35
C ILE A 84 -30.08 12.58 -4.32
N THR A 85 -29.46 13.33 -5.24
CA THR A 85 -28.00 13.45 -5.33
C THR A 85 -27.39 13.93 -4.02
N LEU A 86 -27.96 14.98 -3.41
CA LEU A 86 -27.46 15.52 -2.15
C LEU A 86 -27.62 14.55 -0.98
N THR A 87 -28.71 13.77 -0.96
CA THR A 87 -28.90 12.76 0.10
C THR A 87 -27.77 11.72 0.04
N ASP A 88 -27.46 11.23 -1.15
CA ASP A 88 -26.45 10.19 -1.32
C ASP A 88 -25.04 10.74 -0.99
N ALA A 89 -24.78 12.01 -1.30
CA ALA A 89 -23.55 12.71 -0.91
C ALA A 89 -23.42 12.88 0.62
N ILE A 90 -24.51 13.22 1.31
CA ILE A 90 -24.55 13.33 2.77
C ILE A 90 -24.32 11.97 3.42
N ASP A 91 -24.97 10.91 2.95
CA ASP A 91 -24.77 9.54 3.45
C ASP A 91 -23.30 9.10 3.30
N ALA A 92 -22.67 9.45 2.18
CA ALA A 92 -21.25 9.18 1.94
C ALA A 92 -20.35 9.98 2.89
N LEU A 93 -20.64 11.27 3.09
CA LEU A 93 -19.90 12.14 4.00
C LEU A 93 -20.03 11.68 5.46
N SER A 94 -21.21 11.28 5.89
CA SER A 94 -21.48 10.73 7.22
C SER A 94 -20.62 9.49 7.50
N LYS A 95 -20.62 8.52 6.58
CA LYS A 95 -19.79 7.31 6.65
C LYS A 95 -18.29 7.64 6.66
N SER A 96 -17.86 8.60 5.84
CA SER A 96 -16.47 9.05 5.82
C SER A 96 -16.06 9.69 7.14
N THR A 97 -16.94 10.49 7.76
CA THR A 97 -16.68 11.16 9.05
C THR A 97 -16.53 10.13 10.16
N THR A 98 -17.45 9.18 10.27
CA THR A 98 -17.40 8.09 11.26
C THR A 98 -16.13 7.24 11.10
N SER A 99 -15.74 6.94 9.84
CA SER A 99 -14.51 6.21 9.57
C SER A 99 -13.26 7.00 9.97
N ASN A 100 -13.26 8.32 9.79
CA ASN A 100 -12.17 9.20 10.19
C ASN A 100 -12.01 9.27 11.71
N GLU A 101 -13.11 9.28 12.47
CA GLU A 101 -13.10 9.21 13.93
C GLU A 101 -12.42 7.93 14.42
N HIS A 102 -12.81 6.76 13.91
CA HIS A 102 -12.17 5.50 14.25
C HIS A 102 -10.68 5.44 13.88
N ALA A 103 -10.32 5.97 12.70
CA ALA A 103 -8.92 6.03 12.28
C ALA A 103 -8.09 6.94 13.21
N THR A 104 -8.67 8.04 13.69
CA THR A 104 -8.03 8.98 14.61
C THR A 104 -7.83 8.36 16.00
N GLU A 105 -8.83 7.62 16.50
CA GLU A 105 -8.72 6.86 17.75
C GLU A 105 -7.60 5.80 17.67
N GLN A 106 -7.54 5.04 16.57
CA GLN A 106 -6.50 4.04 16.36
C GLN A 106 -5.10 4.67 16.26
N THR A 107 -4.97 5.81 15.58
CA THR A 107 -3.73 6.58 15.52
C THR A 107 -3.28 7.01 16.91
N THR A 108 -4.21 7.48 17.74
CA THR A 108 -3.94 7.90 19.13
C THR A 108 -3.44 6.73 20.00
N ASN A 109 -4.05 5.56 19.90
CA ASN A 109 -3.58 4.37 20.62
C ASN A 109 -2.19 3.91 20.14
N SER A 110 -1.96 3.99 18.84
CA SER A 110 -0.67 3.62 18.24
C SER A 110 0.44 4.58 18.69
N ILE A 111 0.16 5.89 18.75
CA ILE A 111 1.17 6.88 19.12
C ILE A 111 1.54 6.78 20.61
N LEU A 112 0.61 6.42 21.49
CA LEU A 112 0.91 6.12 22.89
C LEU A 112 1.88 4.93 23.02
N THR A 113 1.69 3.90 22.20
CA THR A 113 2.60 2.74 22.17
C THR A 113 3.99 3.14 21.64
N VAL A 114 4.06 3.98 20.62
CA VAL A 114 5.33 4.51 20.10
C VAL A 114 6.06 5.33 21.16
N ALA A 115 5.36 6.17 21.92
CA ALA A 115 5.93 6.94 23.02
C ALA A 115 6.55 6.03 24.10
N GLU A 116 5.81 5.00 24.50
CA GLU A 116 6.27 4.01 25.49
C GLU A 116 7.54 3.30 25.00
N LYS A 117 7.55 2.85 23.74
CA LYS A 117 8.70 2.15 23.16
C LYS A 117 9.91 3.05 22.94
N ALA A 118 9.72 4.32 22.60
CA ALA A 118 10.80 5.30 22.55
C ALA A 118 11.45 5.51 23.93
N ASN A 119 10.64 5.53 24.99
CA ASN A 119 11.14 5.67 26.36
C ASN A 119 11.87 4.40 26.84
N GLU A 120 11.35 3.21 26.53
CA GLU A 120 12.06 1.94 26.77
C GLU A 120 13.41 1.91 26.04
N GLN A 121 13.46 2.39 24.79
CA GLN A 121 14.67 2.46 23.99
C GLN A 121 15.71 3.41 24.60
N LEU A 122 15.30 4.56 25.13
CA LEU A 122 16.18 5.47 25.86
C LEU A 122 16.81 4.79 27.09
N GLN A 123 16.05 3.96 27.82
CA GLN A 123 16.59 3.22 28.96
C GLN A 123 17.62 2.18 28.52
N LEU A 124 17.31 1.40 27.48
CA LEU A 124 18.24 0.41 26.93
C LEU A 124 19.54 1.04 26.42
N VAL A 125 19.46 2.23 25.84
CA VAL A 125 20.63 2.99 25.40
C VAL A 125 21.50 3.42 26.58
N LYS A 126 20.90 3.90 27.68
CA LYS A 126 21.65 4.24 28.90
C LYS A 126 22.39 3.03 29.46
N ASP A 127 21.70 1.90 29.60
CA ASP A 127 22.29 0.66 30.11
C ASP A 127 23.45 0.20 29.20
N ASN A 128 23.31 0.35 27.88
CA ASN A 128 24.37 0.02 26.93
C ASN A 128 25.59 0.96 27.05
N LEU A 129 25.37 2.26 27.22
CA LEU A 129 26.46 3.22 27.43
C LEU A 129 27.24 2.93 28.72
N GLU A 130 26.55 2.58 29.81
CA GLU A 130 27.19 2.16 31.06
C GLU A 130 28.03 0.88 30.86
N MET A 131 27.51 -0.09 30.11
CA MET A 131 28.25 -1.32 29.80
C MET A 131 29.48 -1.05 28.92
N ILE A 132 29.40 -0.13 27.96
CA ILE A 132 30.54 0.29 27.14
C ILE A 132 31.61 0.96 28.01
N GLU A 133 31.22 1.81 28.95
CA GLU A 133 32.17 2.43 29.90
C GLU A 133 32.88 1.39 30.77
N SER A 134 32.14 0.39 31.27
CA SER A 134 32.74 -0.74 31.99
C SER A 134 33.71 -1.55 31.12
N ASN A 135 33.40 -1.75 29.83
CA ASN A 135 34.30 -2.45 28.91
C ASN A 135 35.59 -1.65 28.65
N ASP A 136 35.48 -0.33 28.48
CA ASP A 136 36.64 0.55 28.30
C ASP A 136 37.59 0.49 29.50
N GLU A 137 37.06 0.37 30.73
CA GLU A 137 37.87 0.17 31.93
C GLU A 137 38.57 -1.21 31.94
N GLN A 138 37.85 -2.28 31.62
CA GLN A 138 38.44 -3.63 31.55
C GLN A 138 39.53 -3.72 30.47
N LEU A 139 39.33 -3.06 29.34
CA LEU A 139 40.32 -2.98 28.27
C LEU A 139 41.63 -2.35 28.76
N LYS A 140 41.58 -1.24 29.51
CA LYS A 140 42.79 -0.62 30.08
C LYS A 140 43.56 -1.57 31.01
N ILE A 141 42.84 -2.39 31.78
CA ILE A 141 43.45 -3.40 32.67
C ILE A 141 44.15 -4.48 31.85
N ILE A 142 43.53 -4.94 30.76
CA ILE A 142 44.11 -5.94 29.85
C ILE A 142 45.38 -5.39 29.20
N ASP A 143 45.35 -4.16 28.67
CA ASP A 143 46.50 -3.51 28.04
C ASP A 143 47.70 -3.42 29.00
N THR A 144 47.44 -2.98 30.24
CA THR A 144 48.48 -2.89 31.28
C THR A 144 49.04 -4.27 31.62
N SER A 145 48.18 -5.28 31.75
CA SER A 145 48.58 -6.66 32.06
C SER A 145 49.41 -7.29 30.94
N MET A 146 49.06 -7.02 29.69
CA MET A 146 49.81 -7.49 28.52
C MET A 146 51.23 -6.92 28.49
N HIS A 147 51.39 -5.62 28.70
CA HIS A 147 52.70 -4.97 28.78
C HIS A 147 53.56 -5.57 29.91
N SER A 148 52.96 -5.81 31.08
CA SER A 148 53.66 -6.44 32.20
C SER A 148 54.15 -7.86 31.86
N ILE A 149 53.30 -8.68 31.24
CA ILE A 149 53.68 -10.05 30.84
C ILE A 149 54.79 -10.02 29.78
N GLN A 150 54.71 -9.13 28.78
CA GLN A 150 55.76 -8.98 27.77
C GLN A 150 57.11 -8.63 28.40
N GLN A 151 57.13 -7.74 29.38
CA GLN A 151 58.35 -7.41 30.12
C GLN A 151 58.91 -8.63 30.86
N THR A 152 58.08 -9.36 31.62
CA THR A 152 58.51 -10.56 32.35
C THR A 152 59.04 -11.65 31.41
N LEU A 153 58.42 -11.82 30.23
CA LEU A 153 58.90 -12.79 29.24
C LEU A 153 60.27 -12.39 28.68
N HIS A 154 60.50 -11.11 28.44
CA HIS A 154 61.80 -10.60 27.98
C HIS A 154 62.91 -10.88 29.01
N GLU A 155 62.64 -10.61 30.29
CA GLU A 155 63.55 -10.90 31.40
C GLU A 155 63.81 -12.41 31.55
N SER A 156 62.78 -13.24 31.36
CA SER A 156 62.88 -14.71 31.44
C SER A 156 63.75 -15.29 30.31
N VAL A 157 63.56 -14.82 29.07
CA VAL A 157 64.39 -15.24 27.92
C VAL A 157 65.85 -14.85 28.16
N ASN A 158 66.12 -13.62 28.58
CA ASN A 158 67.49 -13.15 28.84
C ASN A 158 68.15 -13.96 29.98
N SER A 159 67.39 -14.26 31.04
CA SER A 159 67.88 -15.10 32.15
C SER A 159 68.20 -16.54 31.69
N CYS A 160 67.38 -17.12 30.80
CA CYS A 160 67.67 -18.43 30.20
C CYS A 160 68.93 -18.39 29.33
N GLU A 161 69.14 -17.34 28.53
CA GLU A 161 70.34 -17.18 27.70
C GLU A 161 71.62 -17.03 28.53
N VAL A 162 71.55 -16.32 29.66
CA VAL A 162 72.66 -16.24 30.63
C VAL A 162 72.89 -17.59 31.29
N GLY A 163 71.82 -18.28 31.70
CA GLY A 163 71.86 -19.62 32.29
C GLY A 163 72.55 -20.63 31.37
N ILE A 164 72.11 -20.73 30.12
CA ILE A 164 72.71 -21.62 29.10
C ILE A 164 74.20 -21.33 28.92
N ARG A 165 74.61 -20.05 28.77
CA ARG A 165 76.02 -19.68 28.64
C ARG A 165 76.87 -20.09 29.86
N ASN A 166 76.33 -19.97 31.06
CA ASN A 166 77.04 -20.38 32.27
C ASN A 166 77.19 -21.91 32.34
N LEU A 167 76.18 -22.67 31.87
CA LEU A 167 76.22 -24.12 31.82
C LEU A 167 77.20 -24.63 30.75
N GLU A 168 77.23 -24.02 29.56
CA GLU A 168 78.22 -24.32 28.52
C GLU A 168 79.66 -24.08 29.01
N LYS A 169 79.87 -23.00 29.77
CA LYS A 169 81.17 -22.75 30.41
C LYS A 169 81.49 -23.82 31.45
N TYR A 170 80.53 -24.21 32.28
CA TYR A 170 80.72 -25.25 33.28
C TYR A 170 81.06 -26.60 32.65
N GLU A 171 80.36 -27.00 31.58
CA GLU A 171 80.66 -28.22 30.81
C GLU A 171 82.11 -28.21 30.30
N SER A 172 82.57 -27.08 29.75
CA SER A 172 83.95 -26.89 29.34
C SER A 172 84.94 -27.02 30.50
N ASP A 173 84.64 -26.43 31.67
CA ASP A 173 85.49 -26.51 32.85
C ASP A 173 85.56 -27.96 33.39
N MET A 174 84.44 -28.69 33.38
CA MET A 174 84.38 -30.10 33.79
C MET A 174 85.19 -31.00 32.87
N LYS A 175 85.17 -30.74 31.56
CA LYS A 175 86.01 -31.44 30.58
C LYS A 175 87.50 -31.33 30.94
N VAL A 176 87.95 -30.12 31.26
CA VAL A 176 89.35 -29.86 31.67
C VAL A 176 89.70 -30.57 32.96
N VAL A 177 88.78 -30.60 33.94
CA VAL A 177 88.99 -31.32 35.20
C VAL A 177 89.09 -32.82 34.97
N SER A 178 88.20 -33.40 34.16
CA SER A 178 88.25 -34.82 33.76
C SER A 178 89.59 -35.17 33.13
N ASP A 179 90.05 -34.39 32.15
CA ASP A 179 91.33 -34.60 31.48
C ASP A 179 92.53 -34.54 32.46
N ASN A 180 92.46 -33.67 33.48
CA ASN A 180 93.50 -33.56 34.51
C ASN A 180 93.48 -34.73 35.51
N LEU A 181 92.30 -35.25 35.84
CA LEU A 181 92.16 -36.46 36.67
C LEU A 181 92.73 -37.68 35.94
N ASP A 182 92.43 -37.84 34.65
CA ASP A 182 92.97 -38.93 33.82
C ASP A 182 94.50 -38.87 33.75
N LYS A 183 95.07 -37.68 33.54
CA LYS A 183 96.54 -37.47 33.59
C LYS A 183 97.12 -37.82 34.96
N SER A 184 96.47 -37.41 36.04
CA SER A 184 96.91 -37.70 37.41
C SER A 184 96.89 -39.20 37.71
N MET A 185 95.88 -39.90 37.21
CA MET A 185 95.75 -41.35 37.32
C MET A 185 96.88 -42.07 36.58
N ASN A 186 97.25 -41.60 35.38
CA ASN A 186 98.39 -42.14 34.63
C ASN A 186 99.72 -41.94 35.37
N ILE A 187 99.98 -40.73 35.89
CA ILE A 187 101.20 -40.43 36.66
C ILE A 187 101.28 -41.31 37.92
N LEU A 188 100.17 -41.52 38.62
CA LEU A 188 100.14 -42.40 39.79
C LEU A 188 100.37 -43.87 39.44
N ASN A 189 99.88 -44.33 38.30
CA ASN A 189 100.17 -45.68 37.82
C ASN A 189 101.66 -45.86 37.53
N GLU A 190 102.29 -44.89 36.86
CA GLU A 190 103.75 -44.88 36.65
C GLU A 190 104.51 -44.87 37.98
N PHE A 191 104.11 -44.00 38.92
CA PHE A 191 104.71 -43.93 40.26
C PHE A 191 104.60 -45.24 41.06
N ASN A 192 103.46 -45.95 40.94
CA ASN A 192 103.29 -47.26 41.55
C ASN A 192 104.20 -48.34 40.95
N GLU A 193 104.49 -48.26 39.64
CA GLU A 193 105.48 -49.15 39.02
C GLU A 193 106.91 -48.82 39.50
N GLU A 194 107.28 -47.54 39.61
CA GLU A 194 108.57 -47.14 40.18
C GLU A 194 108.75 -47.64 41.62
N ILE A 195 107.70 -47.58 42.47
CA ILE A 195 107.75 -48.13 43.83
C ILE A 195 107.99 -49.65 43.82
N LYS A 196 107.37 -50.39 42.90
CA LYS A 196 107.61 -51.85 42.76
C LYS A 196 109.05 -52.15 42.38
N GLU A 197 109.63 -51.36 41.47
CA GLU A 197 111.03 -51.48 41.10
C GLU A 197 111.95 -51.22 42.31
N ILE A 198 111.67 -50.18 43.11
CA ILE A 198 112.43 -49.89 44.33
C ILE A 198 112.32 -51.02 45.35
N ASN A 199 111.13 -51.58 45.58
CA ASN A 199 110.95 -52.75 46.46
C ASN A 199 111.80 -53.94 45.97
N THR A 200 111.81 -54.21 44.67
CA THR A 200 112.62 -55.29 44.08
C THR A 200 114.12 -55.07 44.31
N ILE A 201 114.60 -53.83 44.15
CA ILE A 201 116.00 -53.47 44.46
C ILE A 201 116.28 -53.61 45.96
N GLY A 202 115.33 -53.19 46.81
CA GLY A 202 115.42 -53.30 48.27
C GLY A 202 115.61 -54.74 48.73
N GLU A 203 114.84 -55.69 48.18
CA GLU A 203 114.99 -57.13 48.43
C GLU A 203 116.41 -57.61 48.08
N ILE A 204 116.93 -57.24 46.91
CA ILE A 204 118.29 -57.59 46.50
C ILE A 204 119.35 -57.02 47.47
N VAL A 205 119.16 -55.81 47.99
CA VAL A 205 120.09 -55.21 48.95
C VAL A 205 120.04 -55.92 50.30
N VAL A 206 118.86 -56.33 50.76
CA VAL A 206 118.72 -57.15 51.98
C VAL A 206 119.46 -58.48 51.81
N ASP A 207 119.26 -59.16 50.68
CA ASP A 207 119.94 -60.42 50.35
C ASP A 207 121.47 -60.25 50.32
N LEU A 208 121.97 -59.22 49.64
CA LEU A 208 123.40 -58.86 49.61
C LEU A 208 123.95 -58.55 51.01
N SER A 209 123.15 -57.88 51.84
CA SER A 209 123.52 -57.58 53.21
C SER A 209 123.67 -58.88 54.00
N GLU A 210 122.70 -59.80 53.94
CA GLU A 210 122.80 -61.11 54.60
C GLU A 210 124.03 -61.91 54.14
N GLU A 211 124.33 -61.88 52.84
CA GLU A 211 125.51 -62.53 52.27
C GLU A 211 126.81 -61.89 52.79
N LEU A 212 126.86 -60.55 52.86
CA LEU A 212 127.97 -59.81 53.46
C LEU A 212 128.11 -60.06 54.97
N GLN A 213 127.00 -60.25 55.69
CA GLN A 213 126.99 -60.60 57.12
C GLN A 213 127.63 -61.98 57.32
N LEU A 214 127.29 -62.94 56.46
CA LEU A 214 127.85 -64.29 56.44
C LEU A 214 129.35 -64.28 56.09
N LEU A 215 129.75 -63.48 55.09
CA LEU A 215 131.16 -63.25 54.73
C LEU A 215 131.95 -62.62 55.88
N ALA A 216 131.38 -61.61 56.53
CA ALA A 216 131.97 -60.93 57.67
C ALA A 216 132.09 -61.87 58.88
N LEU A 217 131.09 -62.70 59.14
CA LEU A 217 131.12 -63.72 60.20
C LEU A 217 132.22 -64.76 59.93
N ASN A 218 132.32 -65.26 58.70
CA ASN A 218 133.37 -66.19 58.28
C ASN A 218 134.77 -65.57 58.41
N ALA A 219 134.93 -64.31 58.01
CA ALA A 219 136.19 -63.57 58.16
C ALA A 219 136.55 -63.32 59.64
N SER A 220 135.55 -63.06 60.50
CA SER A 220 135.74 -62.85 61.94
C SER A 220 136.16 -64.12 62.66
N ILE A 221 135.64 -65.28 62.24
CA ILE A 221 136.08 -66.60 62.73
C ILE A 221 137.55 -66.85 62.36
N GLU A 222 137.95 -66.57 61.10
CA GLU A 222 139.32 -66.82 60.64
C GLU A 222 140.34 -65.83 61.23
N ALA A 223 139.91 -64.59 61.51
CA ALA A 223 140.71 -63.60 62.23
C ALA A 223 140.96 -63.98 63.71
N ALA A 224 139.98 -64.59 64.39
CA ALA A 224 140.15 -65.14 65.73
C ALA A 224 141.13 -66.33 65.75
N ARG A 225 141.21 -67.08 64.64
CA ARG A 225 142.08 -68.24 64.44
C ARG A 225 143.56 -67.86 64.22
N ALA A 226 143.83 -66.71 63.62
CA ALA A 226 145.18 -66.19 63.34
C ALA A 226 145.90 -65.56 64.57
N GLY A 227 145.25 -65.49 65.74
CA GLY A 227 145.85 -64.98 66.97
C GLY A 227 146.32 -63.52 66.89
N GLU A 228 147.48 -63.19 67.46
CA GLU A 228 148.00 -61.80 67.50
C GLU A 228 148.17 -61.14 66.12
N ALA A 229 148.40 -61.92 65.05
CA ALA A 229 148.54 -61.41 63.68
C ALA A 229 147.20 -61.00 63.03
N GLY A 230 146.06 -61.50 63.54
CA GLY A 230 144.71 -61.27 63.00
C GLY A 230 143.97 -60.06 63.58
N LYS A 231 144.52 -59.38 64.59
CA LYS A 231 143.82 -58.31 65.33
C LYS A 231 143.30 -57.17 64.43
N GLY A 232 144.05 -56.77 63.40
CA GLY A 232 143.58 -55.75 62.45
C GLY A 232 142.43 -56.22 61.55
N PHE A 233 142.44 -57.49 61.15
CA PHE A 233 141.41 -58.09 60.30
C PHE A 233 140.11 -58.40 61.07
N ALA A 234 140.23 -58.79 62.34
CA ALA A 234 139.08 -59.00 63.22
C ALA A 234 138.24 -57.72 63.35
N VAL A 235 138.90 -56.56 63.52
CA VAL A 235 138.23 -55.26 63.59
C VAL A 235 137.48 -54.95 62.30
N VAL A 236 138.07 -55.19 61.12
CA VAL A 236 137.39 -54.94 59.84
C VAL A 236 136.19 -55.87 59.64
N SER A 237 136.30 -57.15 60.00
CA SER A 237 135.18 -58.10 59.87
C SER A 237 134.03 -57.81 60.86
N GLN A 238 134.35 -57.40 62.09
CA GLN A 238 133.37 -56.95 63.06
C GLN A 238 132.67 -55.68 62.55
N GLU A 239 133.42 -54.75 61.96
CA GLU A 239 132.87 -53.52 61.39
C GLU A 239 131.99 -53.80 60.15
N MET A 240 132.36 -54.76 59.29
CA MET A 240 131.51 -55.22 58.17
C MET A 240 130.23 -55.93 58.65
N SER A 241 130.31 -56.72 59.71
CA SER A 241 129.17 -57.38 60.35
C SER A 241 128.21 -56.36 60.97
N ILE A 242 128.74 -55.31 61.60
CA ILE A 242 127.94 -54.19 62.10
C ILE A 242 127.34 -53.38 60.93
N LEU A 243 128.10 -53.15 59.86
CA LEU A 243 127.67 -52.39 58.70
C LEU A 243 126.55 -53.10 57.92
N SER A 244 126.67 -54.42 57.74
CA SER A 244 125.61 -55.23 57.12
C SER A 244 124.36 -55.28 58.01
N GLY A 245 124.49 -55.51 59.32
CA GLY A 245 123.34 -55.45 60.24
C GLY A 245 122.61 -54.11 60.18
N LYS A 246 123.36 -53.00 60.15
CA LYS A 246 122.80 -51.65 59.94
C LYS A 246 122.18 -51.45 58.56
N THR A 247 122.71 -52.11 57.52
CA THR A 247 122.20 -52.00 56.14
C THR A 247 120.86 -52.72 56.03
N LYS A 248 120.72 -53.92 56.61
CA LYS A 248 119.46 -54.64 56.74
C LYS A 248 118.42 -53.86 57.55
N GLU A 249 118.81 -53.34 58.72
CA GLU A 249 117.92 -52.51 59.56
C GLU A 249 117.42 -51.25 58.81
N ASN A 250 118.31 -50.57 58.08
CA ASN A 250 117.93 -49.43 57.24
C ASN A 250 117.01 -49.83 56.07
N MET A 251 117.19 -51.01 55.48
CA MET A 251 116.31 -51.52 54.42
C MET A 251 114.94 -51.93 54.95
N ASP A 252 114.85 -52.52 56.15
CA ASP A 252 113.58 -52.81 56.81
C ASP A 252 112.81 -51.50 57.08
N MET A 253 113.51 -50.44 57.49
CA MET A 253 112.93 -49.10 57.60
C MET A 253 112.44 -48.55 56.25
N ILE A 254 113.21 -48.73 55.17
CA ILE A 254 112.82 -48.32 53.81
C ILE A 254 111.58 -49.10 53.34
N ASN A 255 111.51 -50.42 53.55
CA ASN A 255 110.35 -51.24 53.21
C ASN A 255 109.08 -50.79 53.98
N GLY A 256 109.24 -50.44 55.25
CA GLY A 256 108.15 -49.85 56.05
C GLY A 256 107.67 -48.50 55.52
N ILE A 257 108.58 -47.67 54.97
CA ILE A 257 108.21 -46.42 54.29
C ILE A 257 107.51 -46.72 52.97
N LEU A 258 108.05 -47.60 52.12
CA LEU A 258 107.48 -47.95 50.83
C LEU A 258 106.07 -48.52 50.97
N THR A 259 105.82 -49.39 51.95
CA THR A 259 104.48 -49.91 52.26
C THR A 259 103.50 -48.77 52.55
N LYS A 260 103.89 -47.80 53.39
CA LYS A 260 103.07 -46.61 53.66
C LYS A 260 102.84 -45.73 52.44
N VAL A 261 103.84 -45.61 51.56
CA VAL A 261 103.70 -44.86 50.29
C VAL A 261 102.73 -45.59 49.34
N THR A 262 102.80 -46.92 49.24
CA THR A 262 101.86 -47.73 48.43
C THR A 262 100.44 -47.61 48.95
N GLU A 263 100.21 -47.75 50.27
CA GLU A 263 98.90 -47.56 50.88
C GLU A 263 98.36 -46.13 50.62
N SER A 264 99.23 -45.12 50.74
CA SER A 264 98.87 -43.72 50.44
C SER A 264 98.51 -43.52 48.97
N SER A 265 99.25 -44.14 48.05
CA SER A 265 98.99 -44.08 46.60
C SER A 265 97.65 -44.74 46.24
N GLN A 266 97.34 -45.89 46.85
CA GLN A 266 96.06 -46.56 46.66
C GLN A 266 94.89 -45.70 47.14
N PHE A 267 95.03 -45.03 48.29
CA PHE A 267 94.03 -44.07 48.78
C PHE A 267 93.83 -42.88 47.82
N VAL A 268 94.92 -42.35 47.24
CA VAL A 268 94.84 -41.28 46.23
C VAL A 268 94.15 -41.78 44.95
N ASN A 269 94.41 -43.01 44.52
CA ASN A 269 93.78 -43.62 43.35
C ASN A 269 92.25 -43.78 43.53
N GLU A 270 91.83 -44.33 44.68
CA GLU A 270 90.41 -44.42 45.04
C GLU A 270 89.75 -43.02 45.09
N SER A 271 90.45 -42.03 45.63
CA SER A 271 89.97 -40.64 45.69
C SER A 271 89.80 -40.02 44.29
N ILE A 272 90.75 -40.25 43.37
CA ILE A 272 90.67 -39.78 41.97
C ILE A 272 89.50 -40.46 41.25
N ASN A 273 89.32 -41.77 41.41
CA ASN A 273 88.23 -42.50 40.77
C ASN A 273 86.85 -42.04 41.27
N ASN A 274 86.71 -41.84 42.58
CA ASN A 274 85.50 -41.25 43.17
C ASN A 274 85.23 -39.84 42.65
N CYS A 275 86.28 -39.03 42.48
CA CYS A 275 86.19 -37.68 41.92
C CYS A 275 85.72 -37.71 40.45
N SER A 276 86.31 -38.57 39.62
CA SER A 276 85.93 -38.77 38.21
C SER A 276 84.48 -39.22 38.05
N THR A 277 84.04 -40.18 38.87
CA THR A 277 82.65 -40.67 38.88
C THR A 277 81.67 -39.56 39.27
N THR A 278 82.00 -38.77 40.30
CA THR A 278 81.18 -37.65 40.76
C THR A 278 81.09 -36.53 39.72
N PHE A 279 82.19 -36.24 39.02
CA PHE A 279 82.21 -35.24 37.95
C PHE A 279 81.40 -35.68 36.73
N SER A 280 81.47 -36.95 36.35
CA SER A 280 80.68 -37.51 35.24
C SER A 280 79.18 -37.40 35.52
N ALA A 281 78.74 -37.80 36.72
CA ALA A 281 77.35 -37.66 37.15
C ALA A 281 76.92 -36.18 37.21
N SER A 282 77.81 -35.28 37.64
CA SER A 282 77.55 -33.84 37.64
C SER A 282 77.39 -33.30 36.22
N SER A 283 78.20 -33.75 35.26
CA SER A 283 78.08 -33.34 33.86
C SER A 283 76.71 -33.68 33.27
N GLU A 284 76.19 -34.88 33.56
CA GLU A 284 74.88 -35.33 33.08
C GLU A 284 73.74 -34.45 33.63
N ILE A 285 73.75 -34.15 34.93
CA ILE A 285 72.77 -33.26 35.57
C ILE A 285 72.77 -31.87 34.93
N PHE A 286 73.95 -31.33 34.61
CA PHE A 286 74.06 -29.99 34.01
C PHE A 286 73.55 -29.94 32.57
N VAL A 287 73.67 -31.03 31.81
CA VAL A 287 73.04 -31.16 30.48
C VAL A 287 71.51 -31.09 30.61
N ASP A 288 70.92 -31.82 31.56
CA ASP A 288 69.48 -31.79 31.80
C ASP A 288 68.98 -30.39 32.22
N VAL A 289 69.77 -29.67 33.03
CA VAL A 289 69.47 -28.29 33.41
C VAL A 289 69.55 -27.35 32.19
N SER A 290 70.52 -27.55 31.29
CA SER A 290 70.66 -26.76 30.06
C SER A 290 69.46 -26.95 29.13
N ASP A 291 69.02 -28.19 28.93
CA ASP A 291 67.83 -28.49 28.14
C ASP A 291 66.57 -27.91 28.78
N SER A 292 66.46 -27.92 30.11
CA SER A 292 65.37 -27.27 30.84
C SER A 292 65.32 -25.76 30.55
N PHE A 293 66.46 -25.06 30.56
CA PHE A 293 66.52 -23.64 30.18
C PHE A 293 66.13 -23.40 28.72
N ARG A 294 66.52 -24.29 27.79
CA ARG A 294 66.10 -24.20 26.38
C ARG A 294 64.60 -24.36 26.22
N VAL A 295 63.98 -25.29 26.94
CA VAL A 295 62.52 -25.47 26.96
C VAL A 295 61.82 -24.22 27.51
N ILE A 296 62.29 -23.66 28.63
CA ILE A 296 61.73 -22.43 29.22
C ILE A 296 61.84 -21.25 28.25
N SER A 297 62.98 -21.09 27.58
CA SER A 297 63.17 -20.03 26.57
C SER A 297 62.20 -20.20 25.39
N GLY A 298 62.07 -21.41 24.85
CA GLY A 298 61.14 -21.71 23.77
C GLY A 298 59.67 -21.49 24.15
N GLN A 299 59.27 -21.88 25.37
CA GLN A 299 57.94 -21.59 25.89
C GLN A 299 57.70 -20.08 26.07
N SER A 300 58.69 -19.34 26.58
CA SER A 300 58.60 -17.89 26.76
C SER A 300 58.41 -17.16 25.42
N GLN A 301 59.13 -17.57 24.37
CA GLN A 301 58.96 -17.04 23.02
C GLN A 301 57.56 -17.33 22.45
N GLN A 302 57.02 -18.53 22.68
CA GLN A 302 55.65 -18.86 22.26
C GLN A 302 54.60 -18.00 22.96
N ILE A 303 54.75 -17.74 24.26
CA ILE A 303 53.84 -16.85 24.99
C ILE A 303 53.95 -15.43 24.43
N ASN A 304 55.15 -14.96 24.09
CA ASN A 304 55.34 -13.63 23.50
C ASN A 304 54.61 -13.49 22.15
N LYS A 305 54.67 -14.52 21.29
CA LYS A 305 53.88 -14.54 20.05
C LYS A 305 52.37 -14.46 20.32
N LYS A 306 51.87 -15.22 21.30
CA LYS A 306 50.44 -15.17 21.70
C LYS A 306 50.04 -13.80 22.26
N MET A 307 50.95 -13.07 22.92
CA MET A 307 50.69 -11.71 23.39
C MET A 307 50.56 -10.71 22.24
N ASN A 308 51.36 -10.85 21.18
CA ASN A 308 51.18 -10.03 19.98
C ASN A 308 49.83 -10.29 19.30
N ASP A 309 49.41 -11.55 19.21
CA ASP A 309 48.08 -11.90 18.68
C ASP A 309 46.95 -11.32 19.56
N MET A 310 47.14 -11.31 20.89
CA MET A 310 46.20 -10.69 21.83
C MET A 310 46.10 -9.18 21.61
N SER A 311 47.19 -8.51 21.23
CA SER A 311 47.23 -7.05 21.01
C SER A 311 46.32 -6.66 19.85
N GLY A 312 46.39 -7.40 18.75
CA GLY A 312 45.49 -7.17 17.62
C GLY A 312 44.02 -7.42 17.97
N LYS A 313 43.73 -8.39 18.86
CA LYS A 313 42.35 -8.61 19.35
C LYS A 313 41.88 -7.47 20.25
N TYR A 314 42.76 -6.97 21.13
CA TYR A 314 42.49 -5.82 21.99
C TYR A 314 42.12 -4.57 21.18
N GLU A 315 42.91 -4.22 20.17
CA GLU A 315 42.65 -3.07 19.29
C GLU A 315 41.28 -3.17 18.60
N ASN A 316 40.91 -4.37 18.14
CA ASN A 316 39.61 -4.61 17.52
C ASN A 316 38.45 -4.39 18.52
N ILE A 317 38.57 -4.85 19.76
CA ILE A 317 37.53 -4.67 20.78
C ILE A 317 37.42 -3.19 21.19
N ALA A 318 38.54 -2.48 21.32
CA ALA A 318 38.56 -1.05 21.60
C ALA A 318 37.87 -0.25 20.48
N SER A 319 38.20 -0.56 19.22
CA SER A 319 37.54 0.04 18.05
C SER A 319 36.04 -0.23 18.04
N ASN A 320 35.62 -1.48 18.27
CA ASN A 320 34.22 -1.86 18.34
C ASN A 320 33.46 -1.16 19.47
N SER A 321 34.11 -0.92 20.62
CA SER A 321 33.51 -0.20 21.76
C SER A 321 33.26 1.26 21.40
N SER A 322 34.22 1.91 20.73
CA SER A 322 34.05 3.27 20.19
C SER A 322 32.89 3.38 19.20
N VAL A 323 32.84 2.48 18.20
CA VAL A 323 31.72 2.44 17.23
C VAL A 323 30.38 2.16 17.90
N SER A 324 30.36 1.31 18.94
CA SER A 324 29.14 1.01 19.70
C SER A 324 28.64 2.23 20.47
N ARG A 325 29.55 3.05 21.01
CA ARG A 325 29.23 4.31 21.67
C ARG A 325 28.57 5.30 20.72
N GLU A 326 29.17 5.53 19.56
CA GLU A 326 28.60 6.40 18.52
C GLU A 326 27.19 5.96 18.11
N LYS A 327 27.00 4.65 17.89
CA LYS A 327 25.68 4.09 17.56
C LYS A 327 24.66 4.29 18.68
N ALA A 328 25.06 4.12 19.94
CA ALA A 328 24.20 4.35 21.09
C ALA A 328 23.76 5.83 21.18
N GLU A 329 24.67 6.78 20.97
CA GLU A 329 24.37 8.22 20.92
C GLU A 329 23.41 8.58 19.77
N ASN A 330 23.59 7.98 18.59
CA ASN A 330 22.67 8.16 17.46
C ASN A 330 21.26 7.64 17.79
N ILE A 331 21.15 6.50 18.47
CA ILE A 331 19.85 5.95 18.92
C ILE A 331 19.22 6.86 19.98
N PHE A 332 20.01 7.44 20.88
CA PHE A 332 19.53 8.40 21.88
C PHE A 332 18.84 9.61 21.20
N SER A 333 19.55 10.26 20.29
CA SER A 333 19.04 11.43 19.53
C SER A 333 17.80 11.09 18.69
N ALA A 334 17.80 9.92 18.04
CA ALA A 334 16.63 9.44 17.31
C ALA A 334 15.41 9.23 18.23
N SER A 335 15.62 8.71 19.43
CA SER A 335 14.54 8.47 20.40
C SER A 335 13.97 9.79 20.96
N GLU A 336 14.80 10.81 21.18
CA GLU A 336 14.30 12.17 21.52
C GLU A 336 13.43 12.74 20.39
N THR A 337 13.89 12.62 19.14
CA THR A 337 13.13 13.10 17.97
C THR A 337 11.78 12.37 17.83
N ILE A 338 11.74 11.06 18.10
CA ILE A 338 10.49 10.27 18.12
C ILE A 338 9.56 10.79 19.22
N SER A 339 10.08 11.10 20.41
CA SER A 339 9.27 11.65 21.50
C SER A 339 8.65 13.00 21.14
N ASP A 340 9.37 13.87 20.44
CA ASP A 340 8.83 15.16 20.00
C ASP A 340 7.80 14.98 18.89
N SER A 341 8.09 14.15 17.88
CA SER A 341 7.15 13.83 16.80
C SER A 341 5.85 13.21 17.33
N THR A 342 5.95 12.42 18.41
CA THR A 342 4.79 11.84 19.09
C THR A 342 3.87 12.93 19.65
N ARG A 343 4.42 13.99 20.25
CA ARG A 343 3.63 15.12 20.78
C ARG A 343 2.89 15.85 19.66
N ASP A 344 3.54 16.06 18.52
CA ASP A 344 2.92 16.71 17.37
C ASP A 344 1.75 15.88 16.82
N VAL A 345 1.93 14.55 16.71
CA VAL A 345 0.86 13.66 16.25
C VAL A 345 -0.33 13.65 17.22
N VAL A 346 -0.10 13.73 18.52
CA VAL A 346 -1.19 13.86 19.51
C VAL A 346 -1.97 15.16 19.29
N ALA A 347 -1.29 16.29 19.14
CA ALA A 347 -1.95 17.58 18.89
C ALA A 347 -2.79 17.57 17.59
N ILE A 348 -2.24 17.01 16.51
CA ILE A 348 -2.95 16.85 15.23
C ILE A 348 -4.17 15.92 15.39
N SER A 349 -4.06 14.86 16.19
CA SER A 349 -5.16 13.92 16.44
C SER A 349 -6.30 14.59 17.23
N GLU A 350 -5.98 15.44 18.21
CA GLU A 350 -6.97 16.26 18.93
C GLU A 350 -7.69 17.24 17.99
N GLU A 351 -6.95 17.94 17.13
CA GLU A 351 -7.53 18.85 16.14
C GLU A 351 -8.42 18.09 15.13
N THR A 352 -7.97 16.93 14.67
CA THR A 352 -8.74 16.08 13.75
C THR A 352 -10.04 15.60 14.39
N THR A 353 -10.01 15.26 15.68
CA THR A 353 -11.21 14.87 16.44
C THR A 353 -12.21 16.03 16.52
N ALA A 354 -11.74 17.25 16.79
CA ALA A 354 -12.60 18.44 16.82
C ALA A 354 -13.22 18.71 15.43
N ASN A 355 -12.43 18.58 14.37
CA ASN A 355 -12.90 18.76 12.99
C ASN A 355 -13.95 17.70 12.60
N SER A 356 -13.76 16.44 12.98
CA SER A 356 -14.76 15.38 12.78
C SER A 356 -16.08 15.71 13.48
N ALA A 357 -16.04 16.20 14.73
CA ALA A 357 -17.24 16.61 15.46
C ALA A 357 -18.00 17.74 14.73
N HIS A 358 -17.28 18.75 14.21
CA HIS A 358 -17.89 19.80 13.39
C HIS A 358 -18.50 19.26 12.09
N MET A 359 -17.87 18.27 11.46
CA MET A 359 -18.37 17.66 10.24
C MET A 359 -19.66 16.87 10.48
N THR A 360 -19.75 16.15 11.60
CA THR A 360 -20.98 15.47 12.04
C THR A 360 -22.12 16.47 12.23
N GLN A 361 -21.87 17.61 12.87
CA GLN A 361 -22.89 18.66 13.01
C GLN A 361 -23.35 19.24 11.65
N ASN A 362 -22.43 19.38 10.69
CA ASN A 362 -22.76 19.83 9.34
C ASN A 362 -23.62 18.81 8.59
N VAL A 363 -23.33 17.52 8.73
CA VAL A 363 -24.13 16.42 8.18
C VAL A 363 -25.57 16.51 8.69
N GLU A 364 -25.78 16.61 10.00
CA GLU A 364 -27.12 16.73 10.61
C GLU A 364 -27.89 17.97 10.10
N SER A 365 -27.18 19.08 9.92
CA SER A 365 -27.76 20.33 9.41
C SER A 365 -28.19 20.19 7.95
N LEU A 366 -27.36 19.56 7.12
CA LEU A 366 -27.68 19.30 5.71
C LEU A 366 -28.85 18.32 5.56
N GLU A 367 -28.91 17.27 6.40
CA GLU A 367 -30.06 16.36 6.44
C GLU A 367 -31.37 17.11 6.74
N SER A 368 -31.33 18.00 7.73
CA SER A 368 -32.49 18.83 8.12
C SER A 368 -32.92 19.78 6.99
N MET A 369 -31.96 20.36 6.26
CA MET A 369 -32.24 21.17 5.07
C MET A 369 -32.89 20.34 3.95
N LEU A 370 -32.40 19.13 3.69
CA LEU A 370 -33.00 18.24 2.69
C LEU A 370 -34.43 17.83 3.04
N ILE A 371 -34.70 17.54 4.32
CA ILE A 371 -36.05 17.26 4.80
C ILE A 371 -36.96 18.47 4.54
N SER A 372 -36.47 19.68 4.82
CA SER A 372 -37.22 20.92 4.60
C SER A 372 -37.52 21.15 3.11
N ILE A 373 -36.54 20.96 2.22
CA ILE A 373 -36.71 21.06 0.76
C ILE A 373 -37.73 20.03 0.27
N ARG A 374 -37.64 18.77 0.71
CA ARG A 374 -38.63 17.73 0.38
C ARG A 374 -40.03 18.13 0.79
N ASN A 375 -40.19 18.67 2.00
CA ASN A 375 -41.50 19.10 2.50
C ASN A 375 -42.07 20.29 1.73
N LEU A 376 -41.23 21.19 1.21
CA LEU A 376 -41.68 22.27 0.33
C LEU A 376 -42.14 21.74 -1.03
N ILE A 377 -41.36 20.84 -1.63
CA ILE A 377 -41.68 20.25 -2.93
C ILE A 377 -42.96 19.41 -2.87
N LYS A 378 -43.14 18.62 -1.79
CA LYS A 378 -44.35 17.80 -1.57
C LYS A 378 -45.65 18.62 -1.55
N GLN A 379 -45.58 19.94 -1.33
CA GLN A 379 -46.77 20.79 -1.35
C GLN A 379 -47.27 21.09 -2.76
N PHE A 380 -46.46 20.86 -3.79
CA PHE A 380 -46.83 21.04 -5.18
C PHE A 380 -47.28 19.72 -5.78
N ASN A 381 -48.48 19.71 -6.37
CA ASN A 381 -48.97 18.57 -7.13
C ASN A 381 -48.40 18.63 -8.55
N THR A 382 -47.33 17.88 -8.78
CA THR A 382 -46.59 17.83 -10.06
C THR A 382 -46.80 16.54 -10.84
N GLY A 383 -47.63 15.63 -10.34
CA GLY A 383 -47.86 14.30 -10.88
C GLY A 383 -48.69 13.50 -9.90
N VAL A 384 -48.77 12.19 -10.08
CA VAL A 384 -49.55 11.35 -9.17
C VAL A 384 -48.95 11.37 -7.75
N THR A 385 -49.81 11.59 -6.75
CA THR A 385 -49.41 11.56 -5.34
C THR A 385 -49.65 10.17 -4.73
N PRO A 386 -48.74 9.67 -3.88
CA PRO A 386 -48.96 8.41 -3.18
C PRO A 386 -50.21 8.42 -2.31
N SER A 387 -50.91 7.29 -2.30
CA SER A 387 -52.01 7.05 -1.37
C SER A 387 -51.54 7.18 0.08
N SER A 388 -52.41 7.74 0.92
CA SER A 388 -52.23 7.79 2.36
C SER A 388 -52.66 6.50 3.08
N LYS A 389 -53.31 5.55 2.39
CA LYS A 389 -53.65 4.25 2.99
C LYS A 389 -52.41 3.36 2.96
N ASN A 390 -52.27 2.55 4.01
CA ASN A 390 -51.24 1.52 4.08
C ASN A 390 -51.90 0.14 4.13
N ARG A 391 -51.31 -0.82 3.41
CA ARG A 391 -51.65 -2.24 3.52
C ARG A 391 -50.86 -2.87 4.66
N SER A 392 -51.49 -3.83 5.34
CA SER A 392 -50.81 -4.68 6.33
C SER A 392 -49.73 -5.56 5.69
N ASN A 393 -49.94 -5.98 4.44
CA ASN A 393 -48.98 -6.77 3.67
C ASN A 393 -48.07 -5.85 2.87
N LYS A 394 -46.78 -6.19 2.84
CA LYS A 394 -45.76 -5.47 2.07
C LYS A 394 -46.10 -5.51 0.58
N VAL A 395 -45.99 -4.35 -0.09
CA VAL A 395 -46.13 -4.26 -1.55
C VAL A 395 -44.74 -4.33 -2.18
N VAL A 396 -44.53 -5.22 -3.15
CA VAL A 396 -43.25 -5.36 -3.86
C VAL A 396 -43.43 -5.03 -5.34
N ILE A 397 -42.73 -4.01 -5.82
CA ILE A 397 -42.79 -3.52 -7.21
C ILE A 397 -41.42 -3.76 -7.85
N ALA A 398 -41.36 -4.55 -8.91
CA ALA A 398 -40.16 -4.69 -9.74
C ALA A 398 -40.16 -3.60 -10.83
N TYR A 399 -39.06 -2.88 -10.97
CA TYR A 399 -38.89 -1.83 -11.98
C TYR A 399 -37.65 -2.12 -12.82
N PHE A 400 -37.83 -2.31 -14.12
CA PHE A 400 -36.76 -2.58 -15.08
C PHE A 400 -36.45 -1.33 -15.88
N SER A 401 -35.16 -1.01 -16.06
CA SER A 401 -34.75 0.14 -16.86
C SER A 401 -33.37 -0.04 -17.44
N LYS A 402 -33.16 0.48 -18.66
CA LYS A 402 -31.81 0.62 -19.22
C LYS A 402 -31.01 1.61 -18.38
N LEU A 403 -29.68 1.61 -18.52
CA LEU A 403 -28.77 2.53 -17.84
C LEU A 403 -27.51 2.83 -18.69
N ASP A 404 -27.70 3.11 -19.98
CA ASP A 404 -26.61 3.33 -20.94
C ASP A 404 -26.38 4.81 -21.30
N ASN A 405 -27.36 5.68 -21.08
CA ASN A 405 -27.29 7.09 -21.46
C ASN A 405 -28.04 8.02 -20.50
N PHE A 406 -27.90 9.34 -20.72
CA PHE A 406 -28.44 10.40 -19.87
C PHE A 406 -29.95 10.29 -19.62
N PHE A 407 -30.74 10.00 -20.65
CA PHE A 407 -32.19 9.86 -20.53
C PHE A 407 -32.56 8.79 -19.49
N TRP A 408 -31.90 7.64 -19.55
CA TRP A 408 -32.15 6.54 -18.60
C TRP A 408 -31.66 6.83 -17.18
N TYR A 409 -30.60 7.63 -17.02
CA TYR A 409 -30.19 8.10 -15.69
C TYR A 409 -31.27 8.97 -15.04
N GLN A 410 -32.02 9.77 -15.82
CA GLN A 410 -33.13 10.56 -15.30
C GLN A 410 -34.31 9.67 -14.86
N ILE A 411 -34.62 8.60 -15.62
CA ILE A 411 -35.60 7.58 -15.19
C ILE A 411 -35.20 6.97 -13.85
N ARG A 412 -33.93 6.56 -13.71
CA ARG A 412 -33.42 6.03 -12.44
C ARG A 412 -33.63 7.01 -11.28
N ARG A 413 -33.40 8.31 -11.48
CA ARG A 413 -33.65 9.34 -10.44
C ARG A 413 -35.12 9.35 -10.03
N GLY A 414 -36.05 9.22 -10.97
CA GLY A 414 -37.49 9.08 -10.69
C GLY A 414 -37.80 7.87 -9.82
N VAL A 415 -37.24 6.70 -10.16
CA VAL A 415 -37.40 5.46 -9.38
C VAL A 415 -36.86 5.61 -7.96
N LEU A 416 -35.65 6.16 -7.81
CA LEU A 416 -35.02 6.40 -6.50
C LEU A 416 -35.82 7.41 -5.67
N TYR A 417 -36.43 8.41 -6.32
CA TYR A 417 -37.31 9.35 -5.64
C TYR A 417 -38.57 8.65 -5.13
N ALA A 418 -39.22 7.82 -5.95
CA ALA A 418 -40.38 7.04 -5.54
C ALA A 418 -40.04 6.09 -4.36
N GLN A 419 -38.84 5.49 -4.35
CA GLN A 419 -38.33 4.71 -3.21
C GLN A 419 -38.25 5.52 -1.92
N LYS A 420 -37.72 6.74 -1.99
CA LYS A 420 -37.63 7.61 -0.81
C LYS A 420 -39.03 8.11 -0.39
N GLU A 421 -39.92 8.35 -1.34
CA GLU A 421 -41.26 8.84 -1.07
C GLU A 421 -42.16 7.78 -0.42
N LEU A 422 -42.06 6.52 -0.87
CA LEU A 422 -42.84 5.39 -0.36
C LEU A 422 -42.15 4.63 0.80
N LYS A 423 -41.03 5.14 1.32
CA LYS A 423 -40.23 4.48 2.36
C LYS A 423 -41.06 4.10 3.60
N ASP A 424 -41.99 4.98 3.99
CA ASP A 424 -42.83 4.81 5.19
C ASP A 424 -44.14 4.04 4.90
N ASN A 425 -44.36 3.59 3.65
CA ASN A 425 -45.62 3.02 3.17
C ASN A 425 -45.61 1.47 3.08
N ASN A 426 -44.64 0.81 3.72
CA ASN A 426 -44.43 -0.65 3.64
C ASN A 426 -44.34 -1.17 2.19
N VAL A 427 -43.63 -0.43 1.34
CA VAL A 427 -43.37 -0.77 -0.06
C VAL A 427 -41.90 -1.08 -0.26
N GLU A 428 -41.60 -2.09 -1.06
CA GLU A 428 -40.26 -2.35 -1.60
C GLU A 428 -40.29 -2.21 -3.11
N ILE A 429 -39.47 -1.31 -3.62
CA ILE A 429 -39.26 -1.17 -5.07
C ILE A 429 -37.92 -1.81 -5.39
N LYS A 430 -37.94 -2.89 -6.17
CA LYS A 430 -36.77 -3.61 -6.66
C LYS A 430 -36.39 -3.07 -8.03
N TYR A 431 -35.28 -2.35 -8.11
CA TYR A 431 -34.80 -1.77 -9.35
C TYR A 431 -33.82 -2.73 -10.06
N PHE A 432 -34.12 -3.06 -11.32
CA PHE A 432 -33.36 -3.97 -12.17
C PHE A 432 -32.75 -3.18 -13.36
N PRO A 433 -31.53 -2.63 -13.20
CA PRO A 433 -30.84 -1.94 -14.27
C PRO A 433 -30.17 -2.91 -15.26
N TYR A 434 -30.14 -2.55 -16.54
CA TYR A 434 -29.33 -3.23 -17.57
C TYR A 434 -28.63 -2.21 -18.48
N LYS A 435 -27.38 -2.47 -18.87
CA LYS A 435 -26.51 -1.49 -19.56
C LYS A 435 -26.35 -1.74 -21.05
N ASP A 436 -26.50 -2.97 -21.50
CA ASP A 436 -26.29 -3.35 -22.88
C ASP A 436 -27.18 -4.53 -23.28
N ASP A 437 -27.12 -4.90 -24.56
CA ASP A 437 -27.90 -5.99 -25.13
C ASP A 437 -27.53 -7.37 -24.54
N ILE A 438 -26.39 -7.49 -23.83
CA ILE A 438 -25.99 -8.72 -23.15
C ILE A 438 -26.70 -8.81 -21.80
N GLU A 439 -26.69 -7.74 -21.02
CA GLU A 439 -27.43 -7.64 -19.77
C GLU A 439 -28.94 -7.69 -20.01
N GLU A 440 -29.44 -7.15 -21.13
CA GLU A 440 -30.86 -7.25 -21.51
C GLU A 440 -31.34 -8.70 -21.68
N LYS A 441 -30.46 -9.64 -22.05
CA LYS A 441 -30.80 -11.08 -22.13
C LYS A 441 -31.10 -11.72 -20.77
N GLN A 442 -30.77 -11.05 -19.68
CA GLN A 442 -31.13 -11.49 -18.33
C GLN A 442 -32.59 -11.19 -18.00
N PHE A 443 -33.24 -10.29 -18.74
CA PHE A 443 -34.61 -9.84 -18.48
C PHE A 443 -35.63 -10.98 -18.32
N PRO A 444 -35.67 -12.04 -19.15
CA PRO A 444 -36.58 -13.17 -18.93
C PRO A 444 -36.33 -13.92 -17.61
N SER A 445 -35.06 -14.07 -17.21
CA SER A 445 -34.69 -14.71 -15.94
C SER A 445 -35.10 -13.87 -14.75
N ASP A 446 -34.95 -12.54 -14.83
CA ASP A 446 -35.35 -11.62 -13.77
C ASP A 446 -36.88 -11.53 -13.61
N VAL A 447 -37.62 -11.58 -14.72
CA VAL A 447 -39.09 -11.69 -14.70
C VAL A 447 -39.51 -13.04 -14.08
N SER A 448 -38.82 -14.13 -14.39
CA SER A 448 -39.06 -15.43 -13.77
C SER A 448 -38.81 -15.39 -12.26
N TRP A 449 -37.73 -14.73 -11.84
CA TRP A 449 -37.46 -14.49 -10.42
C TRP A 449 -38.56 -13.69 -9.76
N CYS A 450 -39.09 -12.65 -10.43
CA CYS A 450 -40.20 -11.84 -9.92
C CYS A 450 -41.45 -12.70 -9.69
N ILE A 451 -41.73 -13.64 -10.60
CA ILE A 451 -42.84 -14.59 -10.48
C ILE A 451 -42.63 -15.52 -9.27
N ASP A 452 -41.44 -16.08 -9.11
CA ASP A 452 -41.14 -17.06 -8.06
C ASP A 452 -41.11 -16.42 -6.66
N ASN A 453 -40.79 -15.14 -6.58
CA ASN A 453 -40.76 -14.37 -5.33
C ASN A 453 -42.09 -13.62 -5.05
N GLY A 454 -43.10 -13.77 -5.90
CA GLY A 454 -44.43 -13.22 -5.67
C GLY A 454 -44.49 -11.69 -5.60
N VAL A 455 -43.81 -10.98 -6.51
CA VAL A 455 -43.95 -9.51 -6.59
C VAL A 455 -45.38 -9.10 -6.97
N ASP A 456 -45.85 -7.96 -6.48
CA ASP A 456 -47.21 -7.46 -6.74
C ASP A 456 -47.33 -6.80 -8.11
N ALA A 457 -46.25 -6.17 -8.59
CA ALA A 457 -46.21 -5.51 -9.89
C ALA A 457 -44.85 -5.60 -10.58
N ILE A 458 -44.89 -5.59 -11.91
CA ILE A 458 -43.73 -5.47 -12.79
C ILE A 458 -43.93 -4.25 -13.68
N ILE A 459 -42.96 -3.35 -13.65
CA ILE A 459 -42.88 -2.14 -14.48
C ILE A 459 -41.68 -2.28 -15.39
N TYR A 460 -41.87 -2.16 -16.70
CA TYR A 460 -40.77 -2.31 -17.67
C TYR A 460 -41.01 -1.48 -18.93
N PRO A 461 -39.96 -1.15 -19.70
CA PRO A 461 -40.13 -0.43 -20.95
C PRO A 461 -40.76 -1.36 -22.02
N GLY A 462 -41.83 -0.91 -22.69
CA GLY A 462 -42.66 -1.78 -23.52
C GLY A 462 -41.97 -2.38 -24.75
N PHE A 463 -40.82 -1.87 -25.16
CA PHE A 463 -40.03 -2.40 -26.28
C PHE A 463 -39.28 -3.71 -25.96
N LEU A 464 -39.20 -4.12 -24.68
CA LEU A 464 -38.50 -5.34 -24.30
C LEU A 464 -39.33 -6.59 -24.64
N GLU A 465 -39.14 -7.12 -25.84
CA GLU A 465 -39.89 -8.28 -26.33
C GLU A 465 -39.32 -9.63 -25.87
N LEU A 466 -38.06 -9.67 -25.41
CA LEU A 466 -37.34 -10.90 -25.06
C LEU A 466 -38.05 -11.73 -23.97
N ALA A 467 -38.80 -11.09 -23.08
CA ALA A 467 -39.50 -11.72 -21.96
C ALA A 467 -41.02 -11.76 -22.14
N ASN A 468 -41.56 -11.60 -23.36
CA ASN A 468 -43.02 -11.54 -23.59
C ASN A 468 -43.77 -12.76 -23.01
N LYS A 469 -43.17 -13.95 -23.07
CA LYS A 469 -43.74 -15.18 -22.52
C LYS A 469 -43.81 -15.12 -21.00
N GLU A 470 -42.71 -14.76 -20.35
CA GLU A 470 -42.57 -14.65 -18.90
C GLU A 470 -43.47 -13.55 -18.35
N ILE A 471 -43.56 -12.39 -19.01
CA ILE A 471 -44.47 -11.30 -18.64
C ILE A 471 -45.95 -11.73 -18.76
N ALA A 472 -46.33 -12.44 -19.82
CA ALA A 472 -47.68 -12.99 -19.95
C ALA A 472 -47.98 -14.02 -18.83
N GLN A 473 -46.99 -14.83 -18.45
CA GLN A 473 -47.12 -15.75 -17.31
C GLN A 473 -47.29 -14.99 -15.98
N ALA A 474 -46.54 -13.91 -15.76
CA ALA A 474 -46.68 -13.04 -14.59
C ALA A 474 -48.09 -12.44 -14.52
N ALA A 475 -48.60 -11.89 -15.62
CA ALA A 475 -49.95 -11.34 -15.71
C ALA A 475 -51.03 -12.39 -15.37
N ASN A 476 -50.89 -13.62 -15.88
CA ASN A 476 -51.81 -14.72 -15.62
C ASN A 476 -51.79 -15.21 -14.15
N LYS A 477 -50.66 -15.04 -13.46
CA LYS A 477 -50.54 -15.30 -12.02
C LYS A 477 -51.06 -14.15 -11.15
N GLY A 478 -51.59 -13.08 -11.75
CA GLY A 478 -52.17 -11.94 -11.04
C GLY A 478 -51.17 -10.83 -10.70
N ILE A 479 -49.92 -10.93 -11.15
CA ILE A 479 -48.94 -9.84 -11.03
C ILE A 479 -49.38 -8.70 -11.94
N LYS A 480 -49.44 -7.49 -11.41
CA LYS A 480 -49.87 -6.32 -12.18
C LYS A 480 -48.75 -5.88 -13.12
N ILE A 481 -49.02 -5.89 -14.42
CA ILE A 481 -48.05 -5.43 -15.42
C ILE A 481 -48.33 -3.98 -15.76
N PHE A 482 -47.30 -3.15 -15.77
CA PHE A 482 -47.35 -1.74 -16.17
C PHE A 482 -46.19 -1.48 -17.13
N THR A 483 -46.43 -0.77 -18.23
CA THR A 483 -45.36 -0.42 -19.17
C THR A 483 -45.06 1.07 -19.14
N TYR A 484 -43.83 1.43 -19.47
CA TYR A 484 -43.48 2.83 -19.66
C TYR A 484 -42.62 3.02 -20.91
N ASN A 485 -42.35 4.29 -21.29
CA ASN A 485 -41.62 4.71 -22.48
C ASN A 485 -42.36 4.43 -23.79
N CYS A 486 -42.82 3.20 -23.98
CA CYS A 486 -43.73 2.78 -25.02
C CYS A 486 -44.58 1.61 -24.53
N ASP A 487 -45.62 1.30 -25.28
CA ASP A 487 -46.50 0.18 -24.98
C ASP A 487 -45.90 -1.18 -25.38
N CYS A 488 -46.32 -2.25 -24.72
CA CYS A 488 -45.93 -3.62 -25.05
C CYS A 488 -46.82 -4.22 -26.15
N ASN A 489 -46.46 -5.43 -26.57
CA ASN A 489 -47.26 -6.23 -27.49
C ASN A 489 -48.72 -6.38 -26.99
N SER A 490 -49.69 -6.13 -27.88
CA SER A 490 -51.14 -6.19 -27.59
C SER A 490 -51.65 -7.52 -27.00
N SER A 491 -50.87 -8.61 -27.09
CA SER A 491 -51.18 -9.91 -26.49
C SER A 491 -50.92 -9.97 -24.97
N ILE A 492 -50.15 -9.02 -24.41
CA ILE A 492 -49.84 -8.95 -22.99
C ILE A 492 -50.92 -8.17 -22.25
N LYS A 493 -51.51 -8.80 -21.24
CA LYS A 493 -52.46 -8.13 -20.35
C LYS A 493 -51.71 -7.24 -19.36
N ARG A 494 -51.86 -5.93 -19.50
CA ARG A 494 -51.33 -4.92 -18.58
C ARG A 494 -52.42 -4.05 -17.97
N VAL A 495 -52.06 -3.33 -16.92
CA VAL A 495 -52.91 -2.39 -16.19
C VAL A 495 -53.02 -1.06 -16.92
N SER A 496 -51.89 -0.51 -17.36
CA SER A 496 -51.80 0.73 -18.14
C SER A 496 -50.38 0.87 -18.71
N CYS A 497 -50.23 1.78 -19.67
CA CYS A 497 -48.93 2.28 -20.14
C CYS A 497 -48.73 3.75 -19.71
N TYR A 498 -47.51 4.17 -19.40
CA TYR A 498 -47.11 5.57 -19.18
C TYR A 498 -46.02 5.95 -20.18
N GLU A 499 -46.39 6.67 -21.22
CA GLU A 499 -45.54 6.89 -22.38
C GLU A 499 -45.58 8.34 -22.86
N PRO A 500 -44.58 8.81 -23.61
CA PRO A 500 -44.63 10.15 -24.16
C PRO A 500 -45.71 10.31 -25.22
N ASP A 501 -46.33 11.50 -25.24
CA ASP A 501 -47.19 11.89 -26.33
C ASP A 501 -46.35 12.30 -27.55
N GLN A 502 -46.18 11.35 -28.47
CA GLN A 502 -45.36 11.52 -29.66
C GLN A 502 -45.97 12.49 -30.68
N GLU A 503 -47.30 12.65 -30.67
CA GLU A 503 -47.98 13.62 -31.53
C GLU A 503 -47.77 15.03 -30.99
N GLU A 504 -48.03 15.22 -29.69
CA GLU A 504 -47.79 16.51 -29.01
C GLU A 504 -46.33 16.95 -29.17
N ALA A 505 -45.39 16.03 -28.96
CA ALA A 505 -43.97 16.33 -29.07
C ALA A 505 -43.55 16.72 -30.50
N GLY A 506 -44.15 16.10 -31.52
CA GLY A 506 -43.98 16.50 -32.92
C GLY A 506 -44.55 17.90 -33.21
N GLU A 507 -45.69 18.26 -32.61
CA GLU A 507 -46.24 19.61 -32.70
C GLU A 507 -45.38 20.65 -31.98
N LEU A 508 -44.84 20.31 -30.80
CA LEU A 508 -43.92 21.16 -30.05
C LEU A 508 -42.63 21.40 -30.83
N ALA A 509 -42.07 20.36 -31.44
CA ALA A 509 -40.94 20.49 -32.36
C ALA A 509 -41.26 21.44 -33.53
N ALA A 510 -42.46 21.36 -34.11
CA ALA A 510 -42.88 22.25 -35.19
C ALA A 510 -42.99 23.71 -34.73
N LYS A 511 -43.55 23.95 -33.54
CA LYS A 511 -43.62 25.29 -32.92
C LYS A 511 -42.21 25.84 -32.65
N ALA A 512 -41.32 25.02 -32.09
CA ALA A 512 -39.93 25.38 -31.81
C ALA A 512 -39.15 25.68 -33.09
N ALA A 513 -39.31 24.85 -34.12
CA ALA A 513 -38.72 25.08 -35.44
C ALA A 513 -39.19 26.41 -36.05
N ALA A 514 -40.50 26.65 -36.05
CA ALA A 514 -41.07 27.90 -36.55
C ALA A 514 -40.60 29.13 -35.77
N LYS A 515 -40.45 29.02 -34.44
CA LYS A 515 -39.86 30.07 -33.59
C LYS A 515 -38.42 30.35 -34.02
N ALA A 516 -37.61 29.29 -34.18
CA ALA A 516 -36.21 29.41 -34.55
C ALA A 516 -36.04 30.18 -35.87
N ILE A 517 -36.73 29.79 -36.94
CA ILE A 517 -36.63 30.46 -38.25
C ILE A 517 -37.56 31.65 -38.42
N LYS A 518 -38.05 32.26 -37.32
CA LYS A 518 -38.92 33.45 -37.35
C LYS A 518 -40.14 33.30 -38.29
N ARG A 519 -40.68 32.08 -38.35
CA ARG A 519 -41.85 31.67 -39.14
C ARG A 519 -41.71 31.74 -40.67
N ALA A 520 -40.49 31.81 -41.20
CA ALA A 520 -40.22 31.74 -42.64
C ALA A 520 -38.87 31.09 -42.93
N GLY A 521 -38.82 30.19 -43.92
CA GLY A 521 -37.58 29.50 -44.30
C GLY A 521 -37.80 28.06 -44.75
N ASN A 522 -36.70 27.35 -44.96
CA ASN A 522 -36.68 25.97 -45.47
C ASN A 522 -36.25 24.99 -44.38
N ILE A 523 -37.07 23.95 -44.17
CA ILE A 523 -36.82 22.87 -43.23
C ILE A 523 -36.47 21.59 -44.00
N TYR A 524 -35.41 20.93 -43.58
CA TYR A 524 -35.10 19.56 -44.00
C TYR A 524 -35.40 18.60 -42.86
N ILE A 525 -36.01 17.45 -43.15
CA ILE A 525 -36.34 16.47 -42.13
C ILE A 525 -35.39 15.28 -42.22
N ILE A 526 -34.77 14.93 -41.09
CA ILE A 526 -34.00 13.71 -40.93
C ILE A 526 -34.83 12.77 -40.06
N ALA A 527 -35.37 11.75 -40.72
CA ALA A 527 -36.27 10.79 -40.10
C ALA A 527 -35.50 9.56 -39.61
N GLY A 528 -35.79 9.09 -38.39
CA GLY A 528 -35.44 7.71 -38.02
C GLY A 528 -36.31 6.72 -38.79
N ASP A 529 -36.11 5.41 -38.56
CA ASP A 529 -36.93 4.36 -39.16
C ASP A 529 -38.43 4.63 -38.92
N ARG A 530 -39.15 5.01 -39.98
CA ARG A 530 -40.56 5.39 -39.91
C ARG A 530 -41.50 4.20 -39.79
N LYS A 531 -40.99 2.96 -39.83
CA LYS A 531 -41.75 1.77 -39.44
C LYS A 531 -42.01 1.75 -37.93
N GLN A 532 -41.17 2.42 -37.15
CA GLN A 532 -41.39 2.59 -35.72
C GLN A 532 -42.42 3.68 -35.45
N ALA A 533 -43.42 3.37 -34.62
CA ALA A 533 -44.51 4.28 -34.33
C ALA A 533 -44.03 5.63 -33.77
N VAL A 534 -43.02 5.63 -32.91
CA VAL A 534 -42.43 6.85 -32.31
C VAL A 534 -41.98 7.84 -33.40
N ASN A 535 -41.15 7.39 -34.35
CA ASN A 535 -40.63 8.25 -35.42
C ASN A 535 -41.73 8.69 -36.39
N SER A 536 -42.66 7.79 -36.72
CA SER A 536 -43.75 8.09 -37.66
C SER A 536 -44.73 9.11 -37.10
N LEU A 537 -45.13 8.98 -35.83
CA LEU A 537 -46.04 9.92 -35.16
C LEU A 537 -45.42 11.31 -35.04
N ARG A 538 -44.17 11.40 -34.56
CA ARG A 538 -43.41 12.66 -34.48
C ARG A 538 -43.31 13.34 -35.85
N TYR A 539 -42.92 12.58 -36.88
CA TYR A 539 -42.81 13.07 -38.25
C TYR A 539 -44.14 13.61 -38.78
N ASN A 540 -45.21 12.80 -38.70
CA ASN A 540 -46.51 13.17 -39.25
C ASN A 540 -47.10 14.39 -38.53
N ALA A 541 -47.01 14.43 -37.20
CA ALA A 541 -47.47 15.56 -36.41
C ALA A 541 -46.71 16.85 -36.76
N PHE A 542 -45.38 16.77 -36.87
CA PHE A 542 -44.55 17.91 -37.27
C PHE A 542 -44.94 18.44 -38.66
N VAL A 543 -44.98 17.56 -39.66
CA VAL A 543 -45.31 17.92 -41.05
C VAL A 543 -46.71 18.55 -41.14
N ASN A 544 -47.71 17.88 -40.56
CA ASN A 544 -49.09 18.35 -40.55
C ASN A 544 -49.20 19.72 -39.88
N TYR A 545 -48.52 19.92 -38.75
CA TYR A 545 -48.56 21.17 -38.02
C TYR A 545 -47.90 22.31 -38.81
N ILE A 546 -46.73 22.08 -39.41
CA ILE A 546 -46.03 23.07 -40.25
C ILE A 546 -46.90 23.46 -41.46
N THR A 547 -47.37 22.49 -42.23
CA THR A 547 -48.15 22.75 -43.46
C THR A 547 -49.47 23.46 -43.16
N LYS A 548 -50.13 23.13 -42.05
CA LYS A 548 -51.41 23.73 -41.67
C LYS A 548 -51.25 25.17 -41.16
N ASN A 549 -50.20 25.45 -40.38
CA ASN A 549 -50.10 26.69 -39.60
C ASN A 549 -49.11 27.72 -40.16
N TYR A 550 -48.11 27.32 -40.96
CA TYR A 550 -47.02 28.21 -41.39
C TYR A 550 -46.79 28.18 -42.91
N LYS A 551 -47.52 29.02 -43.65
CA LYS A 551 -47.47 29.09 -45.13
C LYS A 551 -46.11 29.52 -45.71
N ASN A 552 -45.27 30.19 -44.92
CA ASN A 552 -43.96 30.69 -45.34
C ASN A 552 -42.81 29.75 -44.97
N ILE A 553 -43.11 28.60 -44.37
CA ILE A 553 -42.14 27.54 -44.10
C ILE A 553 -42.31 26.45 -45.15
N LYS A 554 -41.22 26.05 -45.81
CA LYS A 554 -41.22 24.97 -46.80
C LYS A 554 -40.43 23.78 -46.28
N ILE A 555 -41.00 22.59 -46.37
CA ILE A 555 -40.23 21.36 -46.17
C ILE A 555 -39.59 21.02 -47.52
N VAL A 556 -38.27 21.13 -47.60
CA VAL A 556 -37.51 21.02 -48.87
C VAL A 556 -36.99 19.61 -49.14
N GLY A 557 -37.00 18.73 -48.13
CA GLY A 557 -36.62 17.33 -48.28
C GLY A 557 -36.84 16.52 -47.01
N THR A 558 -36.80 15.20 -47.16
CA THR A 558 -36.80 14.24 -46.07
C THR A 558 -35.88 13.08 -46.43
N THR A 559 -35.02 12.68 -45.49
CA THR A 559 -34.18 11.49 -45.62
C THR A 559 -34.35 10.63 -44.38
N GLU A 560 -34.58 9.33 -44.57
CA GLU A 560 -34.53 8.34 -43.49
C GLU A 560 -33.08 7.88 -43.30
N VAL A 561 -32.62 7.87 -42.05
CA VAL A 561 -31.25 7.46 -41.67
C VAL A 561 -31.28 6.22 -40.78
N THR A 562 -30.14 5.52 -40.72
CA THR A 562 -29.96 4.34 -39.86
C THR A 562 -29.66 4.77 -38.42
N ASN A 563 -29.63 3.83 -37.48
CA ASN A 563 -29.15 4.09 -36.11
C ASN A 563 -27.62 3.89 -35.98
N ILE A 564 -26.88 3.91 -37.10
CA ILE A 564 -25.42 3.77 -37.11
C ILE A 564 -24.81 5.18 -37.11
N PRO A 565 -24.06 5.58 -36.06
CA PRO A 565 -23.56 6.94 -35.91
C PRO A 565 -22.72 7.45 -37.11
N GLU A 566 -21.79 6.63 -37.61
CA GLU A 566 -20.89 7.04 -38.70
C GLU A 566 -21.62 7.25 -40.03
N ASP A 567 -22.55 6.36 -40.37
CA ASP A 567 -23.33 6.46 -41.60
C ASP A 567 -24.28 7.65 -41.54
N THR A 568 -24.94 7.84 -40.38
CA THR A 568 -25.84 8.97 -40.15
C THR A 568 -25.12 10.30 -40.29
N TYR A 569 -23.95 10.45 -39.66
CA TYR A 569 -23.13 11.66 -39.77
C TYR A 569 -22.71 11.97 -41.22
N LYS A 570 -22.31 10.94 -42.00
CA LYS A 570 -21.97 11.12 -43.42
C LYS A 570 -23.17 11.61 -44.23
N THR A 571 -24.34 10.99 -44.03
CA THR A 571 -25.58 11.40 -44.70
C THR A 571 -25.98 12.83 -44.32
N GLU A 572 -25.85 13.21 -43.04
CA GLU A 572 -26.12 14.57 -42.55
C GLU A 572 -25.24 15.62 -43.23
N LEU A 573 -23.94 15.34 -43.38
CA LEU A 573 -23.01 16.21 -44.12
C LEU A 573 -23.37 16.32 -45.60
N GLU A 574 -23.76 15.22 -46.25
CA GLU A 574 -24.19 15.23 -47.65
C GLU A 574 -25.46 16.06 -47.84
N ILE A 575 -26.43 15.96 -46.93
CA ILE A 575 -27.64 16.78 -46.93
C ILE A 575 -27.26 18.26 -46.82
N LEU A 576 -26.41 18.62 -45.86
CA LEU A 576 -25.97 20.00 -45.65
C LEU A 576 -25.18 20.56 -46.84
N LYS A 577 -24.47 19.71 -47.59
CA LYS A 577 -23.74 20.08 -48.81
C LYS A 577 -24.66 20.26 -50.01
N ASN A 578 -25.61 19.35 -50.21
CA ASN A 578 -26.46 19.30 -51.40
C ASN A 578 -27.66 20.26 -51.31
N HIS A 579 -28.01 20.71 -50.10
CA HIS A 579 -29.12 21.61 -49.84
C HIS A 579 -28.67 22.92 -49.16
N PRO A 580 -27.99 23.83 -49.88
CA PRO A 580 -27.54 25.12 -49.33
C PRO A 580 -28.69 26.03 -48.88
N GLU A 581 -29.91 25.79 -49.35
CA GLU A 581 -31.12 26.55 -49.04
C GLU A 581 -31.72 26.28 -47.65
N ILE A 582 -31.26 25.24 -46.94
CA ILE A 582 -31.78 24.88 -45.61
C ILE A 582 -31.52 25.98 -44.58
N ASP A 583 -32.56 26.34 -43.82
CA ASP A 583 -32.45 27.21 -42.63
C ASP A 583 -32.50 26.39 -41.33
N LEU A 584 -33.18 25.24 -41.34
CA LEU A 584 -33.34 24.38 -40.16
C LEU A 584 -33.45 22.90 -40.52
N ILE A 585 -32.87 22.05 -39.68
CA ILE A 585 -33.05 20.60 -39.74
C ILE A 585 -33.94 20.15 -38.59
N TYR A 586 -34.98 19.38 -38.89
CA TYR A 586 -35.77 18.68 -37.87
C TYR A 586 -35.34 17.22 -37.84
N SER A 587 -34.85 16.74 -36.71
CA SER A 587 -34.48 15.33 -36.55
C SER A 587 -35.45 14.62 -35.62
N THR A 588 -35.84 13.41 -36.01
CA THR A 588 -36.59 12.47 -35.14
C THR A 588 -35.69 11.38 -34.56
N THR A 589 -34.40 11.36 -34.91
CA THR A 589 -33.46 10.30 -34.58
C THR A 589 -32.79 10.54 -33.23
N GLY A 590 -32.25 9.48 -32.62
CA GLY A 590 -31.37 9.57 -31.46
C GLY A 590 -29.93 10.00 -31.78
N MET A 591 -29.61 10.33 -33.04
CA MET A 591 -28.24 10.65 -33.51
C MET A 591 -27.94 12.16 -33.40
N GLN A 592 -28.25 12.72 -32.24
CA GLN A 592 -28.32 14.16 -32.04
C GLN A 592 -26.96 14.84 -32.07
N ILE A 593 -25.96 14.16 -31.50
CA ILE A 593 -24.58 14.62 -31.46
C ILE A 593 -23.98 14.61 -32.86
N GLN A 594 -24.30 13.60 -33.67
CA GLN A 594 -23.87 13.49 -35.06
C GLN A 594 -24.40 14.67 -35.87
N LEU A 595 -25.70 14.98 -35.73
CA LEU A 595 -26.30 16.12 -36.43
C LEU A 595 -25.66 17.45 -36.01
N ALA A 596 -25.46 17.66 -34.71
CA ALA A 596 -24.83 18.88 -34.21
C ALA A 596 -23.40 19.05 -34.75
N LYS A 597 -22.61 17.96 -34.78
CA LYS A 597 -21.27 17.93 -35.37
C LYS A 597 -21.31 18.19 -36.87
N ALA A 598 -22.22 17.58 -37.61
CA ALA A 598 -22.34 17.79 -39.05
C ALA A 598 -22.64 19.25 -39.41
N ILE A 599 -23.49 19.93 -38.61
CA ILE A 599 -23.77 21.36 -38.78
C ILE A 599 -22.52 22.22 -38.51
N GLU A 600 -21.76 21.94 -37.45
CA GLU A 600 -20.49 22.63 -37.17
C GLU A 600 -19.45 22.39 -38.27
N ASP A 601 -19.20 21.13 -38.62
CA ASP A 601 -18.15 20.72 -39.55
C ASP A 601 -18.44 21.16 -40.99
N SER A 602 -19.72 21.32 -41.35
CA SER A 602 -20.11 21.91 -42.64
C SER A 602 -19.84 23.42 -42.72
N GLY A 603 -19.42 24.07 -41.62
CA GLY A 603 -19.23 25.52 -41.54
C GLY A 603 -20.55 26.30 -41.56
N ARG A 604 -21.67 25.65 -41.25
CA ARG A 604 -23.03 26.23 -41.29
C ARG A 604 -23.59 26.57 -39.92
N ALA A 605 -22.81 26.40 -38.84
CA ALA A 605 -23.17 26.88 -37.50
C ALA A 605 -23.60 28.37 -37.53
N GLY A 606 -24.72 28.68 -36.87
CA GLY A 606 -25.33 30.02 -36.87
C GLY A 606 -26.15 30.37 -38.12
N LYS A 607 -26.00 29.63 -39.23
CA LYS A 607 -26.86 29.75 -40.43
C LYS A 607 -27.93 28.67 -40.48
N VAL A 608 -27.57 27.44 -40.12
CA VAL A 608 -28.48 26.31 -39.97
C VAL A 608 -28.57 25.96 -38.49
N ARG A 609 -29.78 25.65 -38.03
CA ARG A 609 -30.03 25.12 -36.70
C ARG A 609 -30.76 23.79 -36.76
N ALA A 610 -30.72 23.01 -35.69
CA ALA A 610 -31.54 21.80 -35.59
C ALA A 610 -32.56 21.82 -34.44
N VAL A 611 -33.69 21.17 -34.66
CA VAL A 611 -34.64 20.78 -33.60
C VAL A 611 -34.57 19.27 -33.45
N ILE A 612 -34.32 18.81 -32.23
CA ILE A 612 -34.00 17.42 -31.88
C ILE A 612 -34.86 16.95 -30.70
N PHE A 613 -34.70 15.70 -30.27
CA PHE A 613 -35.43 15.08 -29.15
C PHE A 613 -34.46 14.53 -28.12
N ASP A 614 -34.71 14.73 -26.84
CA ASP A 614 -33.82 14.43 -25.71
C ASP A 614 -32.60 15.38 -25.67
N HIS A 615 -31.94 15.44 -24.51
CA HIS A 615 -30.77 16.30 -24.31
C HIS A 615 -29.81 15.72 -23.28
N ASN A 616 -28.59 16.24 -23.26
CA ASN A 616 -27.56 16.01 -22.25
C ASN A 616 -26.67 17.26 -22.18
N ASP A 617 -25.64 17.23 -21.35
CA ASP A 617 -24.71 18.37 -21.18
C ASP A 617 -24.03 18.79 -22.49
N GLU A 618 -23.73 17.84 -23.38
CA GLU A 618 -23.13 18.13 -24.69
C GLU A 618 -24.14 18.86 -25.62
N ILE A 619 -25.40 18.41 -25.66
CA ILE A 619 -26.48 19.09 -26.38
C ILE A 619 -26.73 20.49 -25.84
N PHE A 620 -26.67 20.68 -24.52
CA PHE A 620 -26.78 22.01 -23.92
C PHE A 620 -25.68 22.96 -24.42
N SER A 621 -24.44 22.47 -24.56
CA SER A 621 -23.36 23.25 -25.17
C SER A 621 -23.71 23.67 -26.61
N TYR A 622 -24.27 22.76 -27.41
CA TYR A 622 -24.70 23.06 -28.78
C TYR A 622 -25.89 24.02 -28.88
N ILE A 623 -26.81 24.01 -27.91
CA ILE A 623 -27.89 25.01 -27.81
C ILE A 623 -27.30 26.39 -27.50
N ASN A 624 -26.35 26.49 -26.55
CA ASN A 624 -25.67 27.75 -26.23
C ASN A 624 -24.88 28.33 -27.41
N LYS A 625 -24.26 27.48 -28.23
CA LYS A 625 -23.58 27.87 -29.46
C LYS A 625 -24.55 28.27 -30.59
N GLY A 626 -25.85 28.04 -30.43
CA GLY A 626 -26.87 28.30 -31.45
C GLY A 626 -26.81 27.32 -32.63
N VAL A 627 -26.28 26.12 -32.43
CA VAL A 627 -26.27 25.02 -33.42
C VAL A 627 -27.57 24.21 -33.32
N ILE A 628 -27.99 23.90 -32.09
CA ILE A 628 -29.32 23.35 -31.82
C ILE A 628 -30.24 24.52 -31.42
N ALA A 629 -31.38 24.65 -32.08
CA ALA A 629 -32.40 25.63 -31.74
C ALA A 629 -33.22 25.20 -30.53
N ALA A 630 -33.59 23.94 -30.46
CA ALA A 630 -34.36 23.38 -29.35
C ALA A 630 -34.21 21.85 -29.29
N ALA A 631 -34.28 21.31 -28.08
CA ALA A 631 -34.45 19.88 -27.81
C ALA A 631 -35.81 19.64 -27.16
N ILE A 632 -36.54 18.64 -27.64
CA ILE A 632 -37.82 18.25 -27.05
C ILE A 632 -37.57 17.17 -26.00
N ASP A 633 -37.82 17.48 -24.73
CA ASP A 633 -37.70 16.53 -23.63
C ASP A 633 -39.06 15.85 -23.36
N HIS A 634 -39.01 14.62 -22.85
CA HIS A 634 -40.18 13.77 -22.65
C HIS A 634 -40.35 13.34 -21.20
N ASP A 635 -39.87 14.17 -20.26
CA ASP A 635 -40.02 13.96 -18.83
C ASP A 635 -39.61 12.53 -18.39
N PRO A 636 -38.32 12.17 -18.58
CA PRO A 636 -37.82 10.87 -18.16
C PRO A 636 -37.92 10.66 -16.64
N PHE A 637 -37.90 11.74 -15.84
CA PHE A 637 -38.04 11.62 -14.39
C PHE A 637 -39.41 11.04 -14.02
N SER A 638 -40.51 11.62 -14.53
CA SER A 638 -41.85 11.11 -14.25
C SER A 638 -42.09 9.73 -14.85
N GLN A 639 -41.44 9.39 -15.97
CA GLN A 639 -41.46 8.01 -16.46
C GLN A 639 -40.90 7.00 -15.45
N GLY A 640 -39.90 7.38 -14.64
CA GLY A 640 -39.39 6.56 -13.54
C GLY A 640 -40.25 6.57 -12.28
N HIS A 641 -40.94 7.68 -12.02
CA HIS A 641 -41.66 7.93 -10.78
C HIS A 641 -43.15 7.53 -10.85
N ASP A 642 -43.89 8.09 -11.79
CA ASP A 642 -45.35 8.03 -11.84
C ASP A 642 -45.90 6.61 -12.01
N PRO A 643 -45.32 5.73 -12.85
CA PRO A 643 -45.77 4.35 -12.96
C PRO A 643 -45.76 3.61 -11.62
N ILE A 644 -44.75 3.86 -10.79
CA ILE A 644 -44.62 3.26 -9.46
C ILE A 644 -45.75 3.74 -8.56
N ILE A 645 -46.00 5.05 -8.53
CA ILE A 645 -47.04 5.62 -7.67
C ILE A 645 -48.44 5.22 -8.16
N TYR A 646 -48.70 5.23 -9.47
CA TYR A 646 -49.95 4.76 -10.04
C TYR A 646 -50.22 3.29 -9.71
N ILE A 647 -49.23 2.41 -9.86
CA ILE A 647 -49.42 0.99 -9.56
C ILE A 647 -49.57 0.75 -8.07
N TYR A 648 -48.82 1.47 -7.23
CA TYR A 648 -48.96 1.46 -5.78
C TYR A 648 -50.39 1.86 -5.37
N ASN A 649 -50.88 3.00 -5.85
CA ASN A 649 -52.24 3.47 -5.57
C ASN A 649 -53.31 2.49 -6.09
N ASN A 650 -53.07 1.87 -7.25
CA ASN A 650 -53.97 0.85 -7.79
C ASN A 650 -53.97 -0.44 -6.94
N ILE A 651 -52.85 -0.81 -6.31
CA ILE A 651 -52.74 -1.97 -5.41
C ILE A 651 -53.40 -1.69 -4.06
N VAL A 652 -53.13 -0.52 -3.48
CA VAL A 652 -53.50 -0.22 -2.09
C VAL A 652 -54.91 0.37 -1.99
N ASP A 653 -55.29 1.23 -2.94
CA ASP A 653 -56.56 1.97 -2.90
C ASP A 653 -57.57 1.52 -3.94
N GLY A 654 -57.17 0.65 -4.86
CA GLY A 654 -57.98 0.30 -6.02
C GLY A 654 -58.19 1.48 -6.98
N LEU A 655 -57.24 2.44 -7.00
CA LEU A 655 -57.29 3.60 -7.89
C LEU A 655 -57.58 3.15 -9.33
N VAL A 656 -58.67 3.65 -9.91
CA VAL A 656 -58.93 3.51 -11.35
C VAL A 656 -58.02 4.47 -12.08
N LEU A 657 -57.15 3.95 -12.95
CA LEU A 657 -56.18 4.76 -13.67
C LEU A 657 -56.90 5.68 -14.69
N PRO A 658 -56.33 6.86 -14.97
CA PRO A 658 -57.00 7.89 -15.76
C PRO A 658 -57.20 7.51 -17.24
N SER A 659 -56.39 6.61 -17.78
CA SER A 659 -56.44 6.15 -19.18
C SER A 659 -55.79 4.77 -19.30
N ASP A 660 -56.08 4.03 -20.37
CA ASP A 660 -55.33 2.82 -20.75
C ASP A 660 -53.89 3.13 -21.20
N ARG A 661 -53.70 4.34 -21.75
CA ARG A 661 -52.39 4.90 -22.12
C ARG A 661 -52.30 6.30 -21.53
N ILE A 662 -51.57 6.43 -20.44
CA ILE A 662 -51.29 7.69 -19.75
C ILE A 662 -50.12 8.36 -20.47
N LYS A 663 -50.24 9.65 -20.71
CA LYS A 663 -49.27 10.43 -21.47
C LYS A 663 -48.40 11.25 -20.53
N CYS A 664 -47.08 11.13 -20.65
CA CYS A 664 -46.18 12.12 -20.06
C CYS A 664 -46.11 13.36 -20.94
N LYS A 665 -45.96 14.53 -20.31
CA LYS A 665 -45.91 15.81 -20.99
C LYS A 665 -44.55 15.98 -21.66
N ALA A 666 -44.56 16.48 -22.89
CA ALA A 666 -43.33 16.90 -23.56
C ALA A 666 -43.01 18.36 -23.23
N SER A 667 -41.74 18.68 -23.06
CA SER A 667 -41.25 20.04 -22.83
C SER A 667 -40.22 20.44 -23.88
N VAL A 668 -39.95 21.75 -23.99
CA VAL A 668 -38.99 22.30 -24.96
C VAL A 668 -37.84 22.93 -24.20
N VAL A 669 -36.61 22.48 -24.45
CA VAL A 669 -35.39 23.11 -23.96
C VAL A 669 -34.74 23.89 -25.10
N ASP A 670 -34.66 25.21 -24.95
CA ASP A 670 -34.07 26.12 -25.94
C ASP A 670 -33.21 27.20 -25.26
N SER A 671 -32.71 28.17 -26.03
CA SER A 671 -31.84 29.24 -25.50
C SER A 671 -32.49 30.08 -24.39
N ASP A 672 -33.81 30.11 -24.29
CA ASP A 672 -34.53 30.96 -23.35
C ASP A 672 -34.60 30.33 -21.96
N ASN A 673 -34.61 28.99 -21.87
CA ASN A 673 -34.71 28.26 -20.61
C ASN A 673 -33.53 27.31 -20.32
N ILE A 674 -32.57 27.14 -21.23
CA ILE A 674 -31.42 26.24 -21.02
C ILE A 674 -30.64 26.48 -19.72
N LYS A 675 -30.57 27.74 -19.26
CA LYS A 675 -29.90 28.09 -18.00
C LYS A 675 -30.58 27.47 -16.77
N GLU A 676 -31.84 27.09 -16.88
CA GLU A 676 -32.59 26.39 -15.83
C GLU A 676 -32.22 24.90 -15.77
N HIS A 677 -31.63 24.35 -16.83
CA HIS A 677 -31.24 22.94 -16.96
C HIS A 677 -29.73 22.69 -16.81
N LEU A 678 -28.91 23.74 -16.92
CA LEU A 678 -27.48 23.68 -16.66
C LEU A 678 -27.24 23.69 -15.14
N VAL A 679 -26.84 22.54 -14.60
CA VAL A 679 -26.29 22.48 -13.24
C VAL A 679 -24.94 23.19 -13.28
N SER A 680 -24.81 24.32 -12.58
CA SER A 680 -23.53 24.98 -12.36
C SER A 680 -22.60 24.13 -11.51
#